data_AF-A0A179GRY5-F1
#
_entry.id   AF-A0A179GRY5-F1
#
_cell.length_a   1.000
_cell.length_b   1.000
_cell.length_c   1.000
_cell.angle_alpha   90.00
_cell.angle_beta   90.00
_cell.angle_gamma   90.00
#
_symmetry.space_group_name_H-M   'P 1'
#
loop_
_entity.id
_entity.type
_entity.pdbx_description
1 polymer ?
#
loop_
_entity_poly.entity_id
_entity_poly.type
_entity_poly.pdbx_seq_one_letter_code
_entity_poly.pdbx_strand_id
1 'polypeptide(L)'
;MDDEATFAIIGGGIAGTVQAICLAREFPSLRIYLFEKEGQLLDGTSGMNPGRPTLGFHYRHLDTATFCLDNTVKFTKFLYNLGCRDIFAKAPQGGVYVLMKGCVQVLGQSVGPVFSPEEIKSVFSEIRAHAIMNYSDDWHYLTHFGKPDEIYRELQRSDYELLLTPYLLRGVDSCYETAEKTFNVPGICSFLRANVAKYPNITVLTGCFVTNTEQVRQSARPCYRITWTDKNVNEVGHMVTQFLTLACWERVGLLKRQLSKHDCQPTYNRLKMLAVVEMKVSQERLAAIRPMFVASGPFCMISPQKLTMTDGDSFVCKCACTLAIRTNLMTVSDNSTLPRDYVRILEGDIPPDEKEKMGSSVLAGSKQFFKCLESATLVDVRFGTVRVPFGSGHQIDIHDSATCSIDGHDNTATAPPADRVHLSRRLACQNREDTATSEAAIQLFQYRAHASYMHGVPQVSHLPALVQFNVMTALARNAELLGFSKEYLNYDAISTFNKQGPMLGLTVNASNWPASLHPTPLQALLEHHPWIDLFPLPRMRDNFLRAIQDPDICDEDVLCHDLAHFDDVAGKATLIVWGDAWDSRCWEASEAFLEKWGWLLFGCPEIFQATNYWRDRRGEGRLSPQQISAYMERSRPAQLLAIRPTQE
;
A
#
# COMPACT_ATOMS: atom_id res chain seq x y z
N MET A 1 -2.45 -37.02 20.32
CA MET A 1 -3.28 -35.80 20.38
C MET A 1 -2.70 -34.88 19.33
N ASP A 2 -3.28 -34.89 18.14
CA ASP A 2 -2.84 -34.02 17.05
C ASP A 2 -3.01 -32.57 17.50
N ASP A 3 -1.90 -31.84 17.56
CA ASP A 3 -1.85 -30.47 18.05
C ASP A 3 -2.44 -29.54 16.97
N GLU A 4 -3.77 -29.43 16.94
CA GLU A 4 -4.49 -28.58 15.99
C GLU A 4 -3.91 -27.16 16.03
N ALA A 5 -3.41 -26.70 14.87
CA ALA A 5 -2.78 -25.41 14.73
C ALA A 5 -3.72 -24.29 15.20
N THR A 6 -3.13 -23.33 15.91
CA THR A 6 -3.86 -22.18 16.45
C THR A 6 -3.40 -20.89 15.77
N PHE A 7 -4.34 -19.95 15.63
CA PHE A 7 -4.11 -18.64 15.05
C PHE A 7 -4.74 -17.58 15.95
N ALA A 8 -3.94 -16.66 16.48
CA ALA A 8 -4.47 -15.52 17.22
C ALA A 8 -4.59 -14.27 16.36
N ILE A 9 -5.70 -13.56 16.51
CA ILE A 9 -5.95 -12.27 15.89
C ILE A 9 -6.19 -11.28 17.03
N ILE A 10 -5.31 -10.28 17.15
CA ILE A 10 -5.44 -9.24 18.18
C ILE A 10 -6.18 -8.05 17.56
N GLY A 11 -7.42 -7.80 18.00
CA GLY A 11 -8.28 -6.72 17.54
C GLY A 11 -9.52 -7.23 16.81
N GLY A 12 -10.70 -7.04 17.41
CA GLY A 12 -12.00 -7.46 16.88
C GLY A 12 -12.72 -6.41 16.02
N GLY A 13 -11.99 -5.43 15.48
CA GLY A 13 -12.50 -4.49 14.47
C GLY A 13 -12.81 -5.17 13.12
N ILE A 14 -13.18 -4.38 12.12
CA ILE A 14 -13.55 -4.88 10.77
C ILE A 14 -12.44 -5.75 10.19
N ALA A 15 -11.18 -5.28 10.25
CA ALA A 15 -10.04 -6.02 9.71
C ALA A 15 -9.87 -7.41 10.36
N GLY A 16 -9.85 -7.47 11.70
CA GLY A 16 -9.67 -8.74 12.41
C GLY A 16 -10.86 -9.68 12.29
N THR A 17 -12.08 -9.14 12.27
CA THR A 17 -13.31 -9.92 12.10
C THR A 17 -13.41 -10.51 10.69
N VAL A 18 -13.15 -9.72 9.65
CA VAL A 18 -13.12 -10.21 8.25
C VAL A 18 -12.05 -11.28 8.10
N GLN A 19 -10.85 -11.06 8.64
CA GLN A 19 -9.77 -12.04 8.62
C GLN A 19 -10.17 -13.35 9.31
N ALA A 20 -10.78 -13.27 10.49
CA ALA A 20 -11.23 -14.45 11.23
C ALA A 20 -12.23 -15.28 10.41
N ILE A 21 -13.20 -14.61 9.78
CA ILE A 21 -14.19 -15.27 8.90
C ILE A 21 -13.50 -15.93 7.70
N CYS A 22 -12.60 -15.22 7.02
CA CYS A 22 -11.88 -15.77 5.86
C CYS A 22 -11.05 -17.00 6.25
N LEU A 23 -10.28 -16.92 7.34
CA LEU A 23 -9.48 -18.04 7.84
C LEU A 23 -10.35 -19.22 8.25
N ALA A 24 -11.48 -18.98 8.92
CA ALA A 24 -12.36 -20.05 9.38
C ALA A 24 -13.01 -20.80 8.21
N ARG A 25 -13.34 -20.10 7.13
CA ARG A 25 -13.90 -20.70 5.89
C ARG A 25 -12.87 -21.51 5.13
N GLU A 26 -11.65 -20.98 5.00
CA GLU A 26 -10.59 -21.59 4.20
C GLU A 26 -9.94 -22.77 4.94
N PHE A 27 -9.81 -22.67 6.27
CA PHE A 27 -9.15 -23.66 7.11
C PHE A 27 -10.05 -24.11 8.27
N PRO A 28 -11.01 -25.03 8.03
CA PRO A 28 -11.95 -25.48 9.07
C PRO A 28 -11.29 -26.15 10.28
N SER A 29 -10.10 -26.74 10.11
CA SER A 29 -9.31 -27.36 11.19
C SER A 29 -8.44 -26.38 11.98
N LEU A 30 -8.35 -25.11 11.56
CA LEU A 30 -7.57 -24.10 12.25
C LEU A 30 -8.38 -23.52 13.41
N ARG A 31 -7.84 -23.57 14.63
CA ARG A 31 -8.45 -22.93 15.81
C ARG A 31 -8.07 -21.46 15.85
N ILE A 32 -9.05 -20.57 15.75
CA ILE A 32 -8.85 -19.13 15.67
C ILE A 32 -9.26 -18.48 16.98
N TYR A 33 -8.38 -17.67 17.57
CA TYR A 33 -8.64 -16.90 18.78
C TYR A 33 -8.68 -15.41 18.43
N LEU A 34 -9.87 -14.81 18.49
CA LEU A 34 -10.09 -13.40 18.18
C LEU A 34 -10.21 -12.59 19.47
N PHE A 35 -9.18 -11.80 19.79
CA PHE A 35 -9.14 -10.96 20.97
C PHE A 35 -9.75 -9.59 20.67
N GLU A 36 -10.69 -9.16 21.52
CA GLU A 36 -11.31 -7.84 21.49
C GLU A 36 -11.22 -7.21 22.88
N LYS A 37 -10.74 -5.97 22.93
CA LYS A 37 -10.58 -5.21 24.17
C LYS A 37 -11.92 -4.65 24.68
N GLU A 38 -12.88 -4.47 23.78
CA GLU A 38 -14.23 -4.00 24.07
C GLU A 38 -15.16 -5.15 24.45
N GLY A 39 -16.35 -4.81 24.96
CA GLY A 39 -17.36 -5.80 25.37
C GLY A 39 -17.93 -6.61 24.20
N GLN A 40 -17.86 -6.12 22.96
CA GLN A 40 -18.27 -6.85 21.76
C GLN A 40 -17.34 -6.55 20.58
N LEU A 41 -17.27 -7.49 19.63
CA LEU A 41 -16.62 -7.26 18.34
C LEU A 41 -17.19 -6.01 17.66
N LEU A 42 -16.33 -5.25 16.99
CA LEU A 42 -16.68 -4.09 16.15
C LEU A 42 -17.17 -2.84 16.91
N ASP A 43 -17.12 -2.84 18.25
CA ASP A 43 -17.50 -1.69 19.08
C ASP A 43 -16.44 -0.59 19.13
N GLY A 44 -15.19 -0.88 18.73
CA GLY A 44 -14.13 0.12 18.59
C GLY A 44 -14.31 1.04 17.38
N THR A 45 -13.20 1.59 16.86
CA THR A 45 -13.25 2.58 15.77
C THR A 45 -13.99 2.09 14.51
N SER A 46 -14.02 0.79 14.25
CA SER A 46 -14.76 0.21 13.12
C SER A 46 -16.27 0.49 13.17
N GLY A 47 -16.88 0.57 14.36
CA GLY A 47 -18.29 0.96 14.52
C GLY A 47 -18.52 2.49 14.51
N MET A 48 -17.45 3.28 14.50
CA MET A 48 -17.46 4.73 14.70
C MET A 48 -16.87 5.48 13.51
N ASN A 49 -17.42 5.24 12.34
CA ASN A 49 -17.01 5.90 11.10
C ASN A 49 -18.25 6.41 10.33
N PRO A 50 -18.10 7.37 9.40
CA PRO A 50 -19.23 7.96 8.69
C PRO A 50 -19.86 7.05 7.62
N GLY A 51 -19.40 5.81 7.48
CA GLY A 51 -19.90 4.85 6.51
C GLY A 51 -19.69 5.27 5.06
N ARG A 52 -18.83 6.24 4.76
CA ARG A 52 -18.57 6.70 3.39
C ARG A 52 -17.37 5.93 2.83
N PRO A 53 -17.56 4.85 2.05
CA PRO A 53 -16.46 4.30 1.27
C PRO A 53 -15.99 5.30 0.22
N THR A 54 -14.85 5.04 -0.40
CA THR A 54 -14.33 5.89 -1.48
C THR A 54 -13.89 5.03 -2.66
N LEU A 55 -14.26 5.47 -3.86
CA LEU A 55 -13.83 4.97 -5.16
C LEU A 55 -12.64 5.78 -5.70
N GLY A 56 -12.01 6.62 -4.85
CA GLY A 56 -10.72 7.22 -5.14
C GLY A 56 -10.73 8.67 -5.63
N PHE A 57 -11.90 9.28 -5.85
CA PHE A 57 -12.07 10.61 -6.48
C PHE A 57 -11.58 11.83 -5.67
N HIS A 58 -10.85 11.62 -4.58
CA HIS A 58 -10.21 12.70 -3.80
C HIS A 58 -8.72 12.48 -3.57
N TYR A 59 -8.15 11.42 -4.15
CA TYR A 59 -6.72 11.17 -4.16
C TYR A 59 -6.13 11.68 -5.46
N ARG A 60 -4.87 12.09 -5.42
CA ARG A 60 -4.10 12.56 -6.58
C ARG A 60 -3.20 11.47 -7.15
N HIS A 61 -2.90 10.43 -6.36
CA HIS A 61 -2.15 9.28 -6.83
C HIS A 61 -3.09 8.13 -7.23
N LEU A 62 -2.93 7.64 -8.46
CA LEU A 62 -3.78 6.60 -9.04
C LEU A 62 -3.76 5.31 -8.22
N ASP A 63 -2.60 4.92 -7.67
CA ASP A 63 -2.47 3.69 -6.88
C ASP A 63 -3.35 3.72 -5.64
N THR A 64 -3.33 4.83 -4.90
CA THR A 64 -4.20 5.01 -3.73
C THR A 64 -5.67 5.05 -4.17
N ALA A 65 -5.98 5.75 -5.26
CA ALA A 65 -7.34 5.85 -5.77
C ALA A 65 -7.94 4.49 -6.17
N THR A 66 -7.21 3.72 -6.97
CA THR A 66 -7.62 2.39 -7.45
C THR A 66 -7.62 1.35 -6.32
N PHE A 67 -6.68 1.43 -5.36
CA PHE A 67 -6.70 0.60 -4.16
C PHE A 67 -7.98 0.82 -3.34
N CYS A 68 -8.39 2.08 -3.14
CA CYS A 68 -9.62 2.40 -2.41
C CYS A 68 -10.87 1.92 -3.16
N LEU A 69 -10.93 2.12 -4.48
CA LEU A 69 -11.98 1.60 -5.34
C LEU A 69 -12.10 0.09 -5.21
N ASP A 70 -11.00 -0.63 -5.40
CA ASP A 70 -10.95 -2.09 -5.33
C ASP A 70 -11.39 -2.61 -3.97
N ASN A 71 -10.91 -2.00 -2.88
CA ASN A 71 -11.28 -2.41 -1.53
C ASN A 71 -12.76 -2.18 -1.24
N THR A 72 -13.33 -1.07 -1.70
CA THR A 72 -14.77 -0.80 -1.57
C THR A 72 -15.59 -1.87 -2.28
N VAL A 73 -15.20 -2.22 -3.51
CA VAL A 73 -15.88 -3.24 -4.32
C VAL A 73 -15.72 -4.63 -3.69
N LYS A 74 -14.49 -5.02 -3.31
CA LYS A 74 -14.18 -6.31 -2.68
C LYS A 74 -14.90 -6.49 -1.35
N PHE A 75 -14.95 -5.46 -0.50
CA PHE A 75 -15.66 -5.53 0.78
C PHE A 75 -17.18 -5.64 0.58
N THR A 76 -17.74 -4.92 -0.39
CA THR A 76 -19.17 -5.03 -0.75
C THR A 76 -19.50 -6.45 -1.22
N LYS A 77 -18.68 -7.03 -2.12
CA LYS A 77 -18.80 -8.42 -2.58
C LYS A 77 -18.70 -9.41 -1.42
N PHE A 78 -17.73 -9.22 -0.54
CA PHE A 78 -17.53 -10.06 0.64
C PHE A 78 -18.79 -10.09 1.52
N LEU A 79 -19.35 -8.92 1.84
CA LEU A 79 -20.58 -8.82 2.65
C LEU A 79 -21.77 -9.48 1.94
N TYR A 80 -21.95 -9.22 0.65
CA TYR A 80 -23.00 -9.82 -0.15
C TYR A 80 -22.92 -11.35 -0.15
N ASN A 81 -21.72 -11.89 -0.38
CA ASN A 81 -21.47 -13.33 -0.43
C ASN A 81 -21.63 -14.03 0.92
N LEU A 82 -21.47 -13.31 2.03
CA LEU A 82 -21.83 -13.81 3.36
C LEU A 82 -23.34 -13.80 3.62
N GLY A 83 -24.13 -13.15 2.75
CA GLY A 83 -25.58 -13.00 2.89
C GLY A 83 -26.01 -11.70 3.55
N CYS A 84 -25.13 -10.70 3.68
CA CYS A 84 -25.52 -9.37 4.15
C CYS A 84 -26.34 -8.66 3.07
N ARG A 85 -27.62 -8.39 3.33
CA ARG A 85 -28.51 -7.71 2.37
C ARG A 85 -28.60 -6.22 2.61
N ASP A 86 -28.61 -5.78 3.87
CA ASP A 86 -28.67 -4.37 4.26
C ASP A 86 -27.27 -3.71 4.29
N ILE A 87 -26.50 -3.81 3.19
CA ILE A 87 -25.12 -3.28 3.09
C ILE A 87 -25.09 -1.75 3.11
N PHE A 88 -26.06 -1.09 2.47
CA PHE A 88 -26.08 0.36 2.30
C PHE A 88 -27.09 1.05 3.21
N ALA A 89 -26.78 2.28 3.58
CA ALA A 89 -27.59 3.13 4.44
C ALA A 89 -28.98 3.38 3.81
N LYS A 90 -30.02 3.36 4.65
CA LYS A 90 -31.41 3.65 4.24
C LYS A 90 -31.65 5.16 4.24
N ALA A 91 -30.88 5.87 3.42
CA ALA A 91 -30.90 7.31 3.23
C ALA A 91 -30.57 7.65 1.77
N PRO A 92 -30.83 8.88 1.30
CA PRO A 92 -30.44 9.30 -0.05
C PRO A 92 -28.98 8.98 -0.37
N GLN A 93 -28.75 8.39 -1.55
CA GLN A 93 -27.45 7.90 -2.01
C GLN A 93 -26.91 8.74 -3.19
N GLY A 94 -25.73 8.37 -3.68
CA GLY A 94 -25.03 8.99 -4.80
C GLY A 94 -24.06 10.06 -4.31
N GLY A 95 -22.80 9.67 -4.14
CA GLY A 95 -21.76 10.51 -3.58
C GLY A 95 -21.49 11.75 -4.44
N VAL A 96 -21.34 12.91 -3.80
CA VAL A 96 -20.89 14.15 -4.44
C VAL A 96 -19.51 14.52 -3.93
N TYR A 97 -18.59 14.79 -4.84
CA TYR A 97 -17.30 15.39 -4.56
C TYR A 97 -17.31 16.85 -5.00
N VAL A 98 -16.86 17.74 -4.12
CA VAL A 98 -16.75 19.18 -4.39
C VAL A 98 -15.28 19.52 -4.45
N LEU A 99 -14.77 19.86 -5.63
CA LEU A 99 -13.38 20.30 -5.80
C LEU A 99 -13.30 21.80 -5.56
N MET A 100 -12.36 22.22 -4.73
CA MET A 100 -12.18 23.62 -4.33
C MET A 100 -10.99 24.21 -5.08
N LYS A 101 -11.16 25.40 -5.68
CA LYS A 101 -10.06 26.18 -6.30
C LYS A 101 -9.55 27.32 -5.41
N GLY A 102 -10.32 27.71 -4.40
CA GLY A 102 -10.03 28.91 -3.62
C GLY A 102 -10.32 28.76 -2.14
N CYS A 103 -9.67 29.60 -1.33
CA CYS A 103 -9.87 29.63 0.10
C CYS A 103 -11.28 30.11 0.48
N VAL A 104 -11.79 29.57 1.58
CA VAL A 104 -13.06 29.96 2.19
C VAL A 104 -12.87 30.22 3.69
N GLN A 105 -13.64 31.13 4.27
CA GLN A 105 -13.67 31.34 5.71
C GLN A 105 -14.63 30.34 6.36
N VAL A 106 -14.13 29.61 7.35
CA VAL A 106 -14.91 28.65 8.12
C VAL A 106 -14.65 28.92 9.58
N LEU A 107 -15.71 29.25 10.33
CA LEU A 107 -15.59 29.59 11.76
C LEU A 107 -14.52 30.68 12.03
N GLY A 108 -14.41 31.65 11.12
CA GLY A 108 -13.43 32.75 11.21
C GLY A 108 -11.99 32.37 10.84
N GLN A 109 -11.75 31.17 10.31
CA GLN A 109 -10.44 30.71 9.84
C GLN A 109 -10.43 30.57 8.32
N SER A 110 -9.36 31.01 7.67
CA SER A 110 -9.18 30.78 6.23
C SER A 110 -8.73 29.34 5.98
N VAL A 111 -9.52 28.59 5.21
CA VAL A 111 -9.22 27.22 4.82
C VAL A 111 -9.11 27.17 3.30
N GLY A 112 -7.94 26.77 2.81
CA GLY A 112 -7.64 26.63 1.38
C GLY A 112 -7.51 25.19 0.94
N PRO A 113 -7.60 24.94 -0.38
CA PRO A 113 -7.20 23.65 -0.91
C PRO A 113 -5.68 23.45 -0.74
N VAL A 114 -5.29 22.24 -0.40
CA VAL A 114 -3.92 21.72 -0.34
C VAL A 114 -3.41 21.35 -1.74
N PHE A 115 -4.30 20.94 -2.64
CA PHE A 115 -3.99 20.56 -4.03
C PHE A 115 -4.87 21.33 -5.01
N SER A 116 -4.35 21.55 -6.21
CA SER A 116 -5.15 22.12 -7.30
C SER A 116 -6.25 21.14 -7.76
N PRO A 117 -7.40 21.63 -8.25
CA PRO A 117 -8.41 20.78 -8.86
C PRO A 117 -7.84 19.91 -10.01
N GLU A 118 -6.90 20.45 -10.78
CA GLU A 118 -6.27 19.77 -11.91
C GLU A 118 -5.49 18.52 -11.50
N GLU A 119 -4.75 18.57 -10.38
CA GLU A 119 -4.03 17.41 -9.83
C GLU A 119 -4.96 16.25 -9.46
N ILE A 120 -6.19 16.54 -9.03
CA ILE A 120 -7.16 15.51 -8.65
C ILE A 120 -7.93 15.02 -9.89
N LYS A 121 -8.27 15.92 -10.82
CA LYS A 121 -9.02 15.57 -12.04
C LYS A 121 -8.21 14.71 -13.00
N SER A 122 -6.89 14.85 -13.04
CA SER A 122 -6.02 14.08 -13.94
C SER A 122 -6.25 12.57 -13.80
N VAL A 123 -6.40 12.07 -12.58
CA VAL A 123 -6.59 10.64 -12.31
C VAL A 123 -8.02 10.13 -12.54
N PHE A 124 -9.03 11.00 -12.72
CA PHE A 124 -10.43 10.56 -12.82
C PHE A 124 -10.66 9.64 -14.02
N SER A 125 -10.05 9.98 -15.16
CA SER A 125 -10.19 9.20 -16.38
C SER A 125 -9.58 7.80 -16.23
N GLU A 126 -8.48 7.71 -15.48
CA GLU A 126 -7.76 6.48 -15.18
C GLU A 126 -8.50 5.62 -14.15
N ILE A 127 -9.12 6.23 -13.12
CA ILE A 127 -10.03 5.53 -12.19
C ILE A 127 -11.18 4.86 -12.97
N ARG A 128 -11.79 5.58 -13.92
CA ARG A 128 -12.83 5.01 -14.77
C ARG A 128 -12.31 3.91 -15.69
N ALA A 129 -11.15 4.09 -16.32
CA ALA A 129 -10.53 3.06 -17.15
C ALA A 129 -10.25 1.78 -16.34
N HIS A 130 -9.71 1.93 -15.13
CA HIS A 130 -9.52 0.83 -14.19
C HIS A 130 -10.83 0.14 -13.83
N ALA A 131 -11.90 0.91 -13.57
CA ALA A 131 -13.20 0.35 -13.26
C ALA A 131 -13.79 -0.45 -14.44
N ILE A 132 -13.69 0.08 -15.67
CA ILE A 132 -14.13 -0.60 -16.90
C ILE A 132 -13.35 -1.90 -17.09
N MET A 133 -12.02 -1.84 -17.01
CA MET A 133 -11.15 -3.00 -17.23
C MET A 133 -11.45 -4.13 -16.25
N ASN A 134 -11.70 -3.81 -14.97
CA ASN A 134 -11.80 -4.82 -13.92
C ASN A 134 -13.25 -5.26 -13.60
N TYR A 135 -14.26 -4.45 -13.94
CA TYR A 135 -15.62 -4.64 -13.43
C TYR A 135 -16.75 -4.56 -14.47
N SER A 136 -16.46 -4.44 -15.77
CA SER A 136 -17.52 -4.38 -16.80
C SER A 136 -18.41 -5.62 -16.83
N ASP A 137 -17.83 -6.80 -16.57
CA ASP A 137 -18.56 -8.07 -16.53
C ASP A 137 -18.84 -8.56 -15.09
N ASP A 138 -18.58 -7.72 -14.09
CA ASP A 138 -18.76 -8.10 -12.69
C ASP A 138 -20.18 -7.80 -12.20
N TRP A 139 -20.98 -8.86 -12.08
CA TRP A 139 -22.39 -8.75 -11.67
C TRP A 139 -22.59 -8.01 -10.33
N HIS A 140 -21.71 -8.22 -9.35
CA HIS A 140 -21.83 -7.56 -8.05
C HIS A 140 -21.55 -6.06 -8.16
N TYR A 141 -20.55 -5.69 -8.94
CA TYR A 141 -20.25 -4.29 -9.23
C TYR A 141 -21.43 -3.63 -9.91
N LEU A 142 -21.92 -4.21 -11.02
CA LEU A 142 -23.04 -3.66 -11.79
C LEU A 142 -24.29 -3.47 -10.92
N THR A 143 -24.59 -4.45 -10.07
CA THR A 143 -25.74 -4.42 -9.16
C THR A 143 -25.64 -3.31 -8.12
N HIS A 144 -24.44 -3.05 -7.59
CA HIS A 144 -24.26 -2.13 -6.47
C HIS A 144 -23.83 -0.72 -6.87
N PHE A 145 -23.07 -0.56 -7.95
CA PHE A 145 -22.45 0.70 -8.36
C PHE A 145 -22.88 1.14 -9.77
N GLY A 146 -23.65 0.34 -10.50
CA GLY A 146 -24.03 0.64 -11.89
C GLY A 146 -22.90 0.33 -12.86
N LYS A 147 -22.98 0.88 -14.08
CA LYS A 147 -21.97 0.58 -15.10
C LYS A 147 -20.64 1.30 -14.79
N PRO A 148 -19.48 0.67 -14.99
CA PRO A 148 -18.19 1.31 -14.70
C PRO A 148 -17.88 2.54 -15.54
N ASP A 149 -18.37 2.64 -16.77
CA ASP A 149 -18.19 3.82 -17.63
C ASP A 149 -18.97 5.05 -17.12
N GLU A 150 -20.02 4.82 -16.33
CA GLU A 150 -20.87 5.81 -15.68
C GLU A 150 -20.48 6.04 -14.19
N ILE A 151 -19.29 5.57 -13.76
CA ILE A 151 -18.84 5.62 -12.34
C ILE A 151 -18.77 7.06 -11.77
N TYR A 152 -18.59 8.07 -12.62
CA TYR A 152 -18.71 9.47 -12.25
C TYR A 152 -19.30 10.31 -13.38
N ARG A 153 -19.88 11.46 -13.01
CA ARG A 153 -20.36 12.49 -13.94
C ARG A 153 -20.15 13.86 -13.34
N GLU A 154 -19.70 14.81 -14.15
CA GLU A 154 -19.63 16.21 -13.75
C GLU A 154 -21.02 16.83 -13.62
N LEU A 155 -21.27 17.51 -12.51
CA LEU A 155 -22.54 18.19 -12.24
C LEU A 155 -22.54 19.57 -12.86
N GLN A 156 -23.70 19.97 -13.39
CA GLN A 156 -23.89 21.34 -13.83
C GLN A 156 -24.03 22.26 -12.61
N ARG A 157 -23.71 23.53 -12.80
CA ARG A 157 -23.78 24.52 -11.71
C ARG A 157 -25.16 24.61 -11.06
N SER A 158 -26.23 24.55 -11.86
CA SER A 158 -27.61 24.50 -11.36
C SER A 158 -27.86 23.32 -10.40
N ASP A 159 -27.18 22.20 -10.60
CA ASP A 159 -27.38 20.99 -9.80
C ASP A 159 -26.77 21.16 -8.41
N TYR A 160 -25.50 21.60 -8.34
CA TYR A 160 -24.80 21.72 -7.06
C TYR A 160 -25.09 23.04 -6.33
N GLU A 161 -25.66 24.05 -6.99
CA GLU A 161 -26.18 25.25 -6.32
C GLU A 161 -27.34 24.93 -5.38
N LEU A 162 -28.07 23.83 -5.60
CA LEU A 162 -29.11 23.36 -4.67
C LEU A 162 -28.53 22.68 -3.42
N LEU A 163 -27.30 22.15 -3.51
CA LEU A 163 -26.63 21.39 -2.46
C LEU A 163 -25.79 22.28 -1.53
N LEU A 164 -25.08 23.25 -2.12
CA LEU A 164 -24.05 24.04 -1.45
C LEU A 164 -24.54 25.45 -1.09
N THR A 165 -23.99 26.03 -0.03
CA THR A 165 -24.33 27.41 0.35
C THR A 165 -23.78 28.42 -0.67
N PRO A 166 -24.41 29.60 -0.83
CA PRO A 166 -23.87 30.70 -1.63
C PRO A 166 -22.44 31.09 -1.25
N TYR A 167 -22.12 30.91 0.03
CA TYR A 167 -20.80 31.20 0.58
C TYR A 167 -19.72 30.29 -0.01
N LEU A 168 -19.94 28.97 0.01
CA LEU A 168 -18.99 27.97 -0.45
C LEU A 168 -18.81 28.03 -1.97
N LEU A 169 -19.89 28.26 -2.73
CA LEU A 169 -19.91 28.26 -4.20
C LEU A 169 -18.85 29.18 -4.84
N ARG A 170 -18.41 30.24 -4.14
CA ARG A 170 -17.36 31.15 -4.62
C ARG A 170 -15.98 30.49 -4.71
N GLY A 171 -15.70 29.52 -3.86
CA GLY A 171 -14.43 28.77 -3.85
C GLY A 171 -14.48 27.45 -4.60
N VAL A 172 -15.66 27.05 -5.11
CA VAL A 172 -15.85 25.79 -5.86
C VAL A 172 -15.29 25.93 -7.26
N ASP A 173 -14.54 24.92 -7.67
CA ASP A 173 -14.13 24.72 -9.04
C ASP A 173 -15.21 23.96 -9.83
N SER A 174 -15.48 22.73 -9.40
CA SER A 174 -16.35 21.77 -10.06
C SER A 174 -16.91 20.78 -9.03
N CYS A 175 -18.02 20.14 -9.37
CA CYS A 175 -18.62 19.09 -8.55
C CYS A 175 -18.86 17.84 -9.40
N TYR A 176 -18.68 16.68 -8.78
CA TYR A 176 -18.86 15.39 -9.45
C TYR A 176 -19.80 14.50 -8.66
N GLU A 177 -20.79 13.95 -9.34
CA GLU A 177 -21.58 12.82 -8.85
C GLU A 177 -20.82 11.54 -9.13
N THR A 178 -20.80 10.63 -8.16
CA THR A 178 -20.06 9.37 -8.20
C THR A 178 -20.95 8.21 -7.77
N ALA A 179 -20.61 7.01 -8.25
CA ALA A 179 -21.33 5.77 -7.95
C ALA A 179 -21.25 5.33 -6.48
N GLU A 180 -20.44 5.99 -5.64
CA GLU A 180 -20.30 5.70 -4.22
C GLU A 180 -21.64 5.70 -3.47
N LYS A 181 -21.79 4.73 -2.58
CA LYS A 181 -22.93 4.59 -1.67
C LYS A 181 -22.45 4.50 -0.23
N THR A 182 -23.17 5.15 0.67
CA THR A 182 -22.90 5.09 2.11
C THR A 182 -23.25 3.70 2.64
N PHE A 183 -22.30 3.07 3.32
CA PHE A 183 -22.48 1.83 4.06
C PHE A 183 -23.37 2.02 5.30
N ASN A 184 -24.21 1.02 5.55
CA ASN A 184 -24.96 0.88 6.79
C ASN A 184 -24.05 0.28 7.87
N VAL A 185 -23.13 1.08 8.40
CA VAL A 185 -22.13 0.61 9.38
C VAL A 185 -22.76 -0.12 10.57
N PRO A 186 -23.83 0.39 11.23
CA PRO A 186 -24.45 -0.34 12.34
C PRO A 186 -25.02 -1.70 11.93
N GLY A 187 -25.66 -1.78 10.76
CA GLY A 187 -26.21 -3.04 10.24
C GLY A 187 -25.12 -4.03 9.84
N ILE A 188 -24.06 -3.56 9.19
CA ILE A 188 -22.89 -4.38 8.84
C ILE A 188 -22.22 -4.93 10.10
N CYS A 189 -22.00 -4.09 11.11
CA CYS A 189 -21.37 -4.54 12.36
C CYS A 189 -22.21 -5.60 13.08
N SER A 190 -23.52 -5.37 13.20
CA SER A 190 -24.45 -6.36 13.77
C SER A 190 -24.44 -7.68 12.98
N PHE A 191 -24.49 -7.59 11.65
CA PHE A 191 -24.44 -8.76 10.77
C PHE A 191 -23.15 -9.56 10.93
N LEU A 192 -21.98 -8.90 10.89
CA LEU A 192 -20.69 -9.57 11.00
C LEU A 192 -20.51 -10.25 12.36
N ARG A 193 -20.94 -9.59 13.45
CA ARG A 193 -20.93 -10.18 14.79
C ARG A 193 -21.76 -11.46 14.86
N ALA A 194 -22.97 -11.44 14.31
CA ALA A 194 -23.81 -12.62 14.21
C ALA A 194 -23.24 -13.69 13.25
N ASN A 195 -22.49 -13.28 12.23
CA ASN A 195 -21.86 -14.19 11.27
C ASN A 195 -20.68 -14.95 11.89
N VAL A 196 -19.82 -14.27 12.66
CA VAL A 196 -18.68 -14.90 13.37
C VAL A 196 -19.14 -16.03 14.28
N ALA A 197 -20.27 -15.84 14.99
CA ALA A 197 -20.83 -16.84 15.90
C ALA A 197 -21.25 -18.16 15.22
N LYS A 198 -21.30 -18.20 13.88
CA LYS A 198 -21.62 -19.42 13.12
C LYS A 198 -20.43 -20.36 12.92
N TYR A 199 -19.20 -19.89 13.18
CA TYR A 199 -17.98 -20.66 12.96
C TYR A 199 -17.52 -21.30 14.27
N PRO A 200 -17.62 -22.64 14.42
CA PRO A 200 -17.28 -23.33 15.66
C PRO A 200 -15.77 -23.30 15.98
N ASN A 201 -14.94 -23.07 14.96
CA ASN A 201 -13.49 -22.96 15.10
C ASN A 201 -12.99 -21.54 15.41
N ILE A 202 -13.89 -20.56 15.59
CA ILE A 202 -13.55 -19.22 16.10
C ILE A 202 -13.94 -19.13 17.58
N THR A 203 -12.96 -18.90 18.44
CA THR A 203 -13.14 -18.50 19.82
C THR A 203 -12.98 -16.98 19.94
N VAL A 204 -14.05 -16.29 20.35
CA VAL A 204 -14.04 -14.85 20.56
C VAL A 204 -13.80 -14.54 22.05
N LEU A 205 -12.81 -13.71 22.33
CA LEU A 205 -12.40 -13.30 23.67
C LEU A 205 -12.61 -11.78 23.81
N THR A 206 -13.76 -11.37 24.34
CA THR A 206 -14.12 -9.96 24.57
C THR A 206 -13.65 -9.45 25.93
N GLY A 207 -13.53 -8.13 26.10
CA GLY A 207 -12.96 -7.51 27.30
C GLY A 207 -11.50 -7.87 27.55
N CYS A 208 -10.83 -8.50 26.58
CA CYS A 208 -9.48 -9.02 26.71
C CYS A 208 -8.47 -8.03 26.12
N PHE A 209 -7.82 -7.26 26.99
CA PHE A 209 -6.82 -6.28 26.60
C PHE A 209 -5.43 -6.91 26.52
N VAL A 210 -4.96 -7.25 25.31
CA VAL A 210 -3.64 -7.88 25.11
C VAL A 210 -2.51 -6.92 25.47
N THR A 211 -1.77 -7.20 26.54
CA THR A 211 -0.71 -6.32 27.08
C THR A 211 0.67 -6.60 26.50
N ASN A 212 0.97 -7.86 26.17
CA ASN A 212 2.28 -8.28 25.70
C ASN A 212 2.21 -9.37 24.62
N THR A 213 3.12 -9.30 23.64
CA THR A 213 3.37 -10.34 22.65
C THR A 213 4.86 -10.64 22.57
N GLU A 214 5.25 -11.91 22.66
CA GLU A 214 6.65 -12.34 22.55
C GLU A 214 6.77 -13.51 21.57
N GLN A 215 7.91 -13.61 20.90
CA GLN A 215 8.25 -14.79 20.10
C GLN A 215 8.92 -15.83 21.00
N VAL A 216 8.40 -17.05 21.00
CA VAL A 216 8.88 -18.17 21.83
C VAL A 216 9.39 -19.29 20.94
N ARG A 217 10.49 -19.93 21.34
CA ARG A 217 11.05 -21.12 20.69
C ARG A 217 10.67 -22.37 21.49
N GLN A 218 9.44 -22.87 21.27
CA GLN A 218 8.96 -24.11 21.91
C GLN A 218 9.00 -25.33 20.97
N SER A 219 9.17 -25.14 19.67
CA SER A 219 9.25 -26.22 18.67
C SER A 219 10.23 -25.86 17.55
N ALA A 220 10.39 -26.74 16.54
CA ALA A 220 11.16 -26.45 15.32
C ALA A 220 10.63 -25.22 14.56
N ARG A 221 9.37 -24.80 14.81
CA ARG A 221 8.77 -23.57 14.28
C ARG A 221 8.60 -22.53 15.39
N PRO A 222 8.84 -21.23 15.09
CA PRO A 222 8.59 -20.17 16.06
C PRO A 222 7.10 -20.08 16.42
N CYS A 223 6.80 -19.92 17.70
CA CYS A 223 5.46 -19.65 18.22
C CYS A 223 5.41 -18.25 18.83
N TYR A 224 4.22 -17.78 19.17
CA TYR A 224 3.98 -16.49 19.81
C TYR A 224 3.26 -16.69 21.13
N ARG A 225 3.77 -16.12 22.22
CA ARG A 225 3.03 -16.03 23.49
C ARG A 225 2.32 -14.68 23.55
N ILE A 226 1.06 -14.74 23.95
CA ILE A 226 0.16 -13.60 24.09
C ILE A 226 -0.23 -13.53 25.56
N THR A 227 -0.08 -12.35 26.15
CA THR A 227 -0.53 -12.04 27.50
C THR A 227 -1.60 -10.95 27.43
N TRP A 228 -2.71 -11.12 28.14
CA TRP A 228 -3.78 -10.13 28.20
C TRP A 228 -4.31 -9.95 29.61
N THR A 229 -4.97 -8.82 29.84
CA THR A 229 -5.78 -8.58 31.03
C THR A 229 -7.25 -8.68 30.64
N ASP A 230 -8.00 -9.55 31.31
CA ASP A 230 -9.45 -9.63 31.16
C ASP A 230 -10.10 -8.57 32.06
N LYS A 231 -10.72 -7.55 31.45
CA LYS A 231 -11.40 -6.47 32.17
C LYS A 231 -12.63 -6.94 32.96
N ASN A 232 -13.22 -8.09 32.61
CA ASN A 232 -14.44 -8.58 33.24
C ASN A 232 -14.15 -9.23 34.59
N VAL A 233 -13.01 -9.92 34.72
CA VAL A 233 -12.60 -10.64 35.94
C VAL A 233 -11.33 -10.08 36.59
N ASN A 234 -10.68 -9.11 35.95
CA ASN A 234 -9.41 -8.51 36.37
C ASN A 234 -8.28 -9.54 36.54
N GLU A 235 -8.26 -10.57 35.69
CA GLU A 235 -7.24 -11.63 35.68
C GLU A 235 -6.30 -11.49 34.49
N VAL A 236 -5.09 -12.05 34.62
CA VAL A 236 -4.11 -12.10 33.55
C VAL A 236 -4.17 -13.47 32.87
N GLY A 237 -4.44 -13.45 31.56
CA GLY A 237 -4.45 -14.65 30.73
C GLY A 237 -3.17 -14.79 29.91
N HIS A 238 -2.83 -16.04 29.58
CA HIS A 238 -1.71 -16.38 28.71
C HIS A 238 -2.08 -17.46 27.71
N MET A 239 -1.55 -17.35 26.48
CA MET A 239 -1.71 -18.36 25.43
C MET A 239 -0.46 -18.42 24.56
N VAL A 240 -0.14 -19.60 24.04
CA VAL A 240 0.86 -19.77 23.00
C VAL A 240 0.15 -20.18 21.71
N THR A 241 0.54 -19.57 20.59
CA THR A 241 -0.06 -19.82 19.28
C THR A 241 0.99 -19.93 18.19
N GLN A 242 0.69 -20.66 17.11
CA GLN A 242 1.59 -20.83 15.98
C GLN A 242 1.56 -19.62 15.05
N PHE A 243 0.41 -18.95 14.92
CA PHE A 243 0.23 -17.82 14.03
C PHE A 243 -0.37 -16.62 14.76
N LEU A 244 0.04 -15.42 14.38
CA LEU A 244 -0.38 -14.18 15.02
C LEU A 244 -0.66 -13.10 13.97
N THR A 245 -1.79 -12.41 14.07
CA THR A 245 -2.04 -11.14 13.37
C THR A 245 -2.33 -10.01 14.36
N LEU A 246 -1.72 -8.85 14.09
CA LEU A 246 -1.94 -7.60 14.83
C LEU A 246 -2.95 -6.73 14.07
N ALA A 247 -4.25 -6.90 14.34
CA ALA A 247 -5.36 -6.10 13.80
C ALA A 247 -5.82 -5.00 14.78
N CYS A 248 -4.92 -4.55 15.66
CA CYS A 248 -5.21 -3.72 16.83
C CYS A 248 -4.66 -2.29 16.68
N TRP A 249 -5.12 -1.56 15.65
CA TRP A 249 -4.59 -0.27 15.16
C TRP A 249 -3.78 0.54 16.18
N GLU A 250 -4.42 0.98 17.26
CA GLU A 250 -3.88 1.83 18.32
C GLU A 250 -2.57 1.34 18.94
N ARG A 251 -2.33 0.03 18.90
CA ARG A 251 -1.21 -0.65 19.57
C ARG A 251 -0.38 -1.51 18.63
N VAL A 252 -0.62 -1.46 17.31
CA VAL A 252 0.13 -2.27 16.35
C VAL A 252 1.63 -2.00 16.46
N GLY A 253 2.05 -0.73 16.46
CA GLY A 253 3.47 -0.37 16.58
C GLY A 253 4.09 -0.88 17.89
N LEU A 254 3.42 -0.64 19.02
CA LEU A 254 3.85 -1.14 20.33
C LEU A 254 4.07 -2.67 20.35
N LEU A 255 3.09 -3.46 19.89
CA LEU A 255 3.18 -4.93 19.90
C LEU A 255 4.20 -5.45 18.87
N LYS A 256 4.30 -4.82 17.70
CA LYS A 256 5.36 -5.12 16.72
C LYS A 256 6.76 -4.96 17.31
N ARG A 257 6.99 -3.90 18.11
CA ARG A 257 8.28 -3.68 18.78
C ARG A 257 8.61 -4.76 19.81
N GLN A 258 7.63 -5.26 20.55
CA GLN A 258 7.83 -6.39 21.46
C GLN A 258 8.24 -7.68 20.72
N LEU A 259 7.81 -7.83 19.46
CA LEU A 259 8.21 -8.92 18.57
C LEU A 259 9.53 -8.66 17.81
N SER A 260 10.28 -7.60 18.13
CA SER A 260 11.48 -7.18 17.39
C SER A 260 11.25 -6.95 15.89
N LYS A 261 10.02 -6.57 15.51
CA LYS A 261 9.62 -6.24 14.13
C LYS A 261 9.49 -4.73 13.98
N HIS A 262 10.62 -4.03 13.93
CA HIS A 262 10.66 -2.57 13.82
C HIS A 262 10.26 -2.10 12.41
N ASP A 263 9.39 -1.10 12.33
CA ASP A 263 9.12 -0.37 11.09
C ASP A 263 10.20 0.72 10.91
N CYS A 264 10.65 0.97 9.68
CA CYS A 264 11.65 2.00 9.37
C CYS A 264 11.15 3.43 9.62
N GLN A 265 9.83 3.65 9.53
CA GLN A 265 9.15 4.85 10.02
C GLN A 265 7.91 4.46 10.85
N PRO A 266 7.67 5.08 12.01
CA PRO A 266 6.47 4.82 12.81
C PRO A 266 5.24 5.37 12.10
N THR A 267 4.12 4.64 12.18
CA THR A 267 2.84 5.22 11.80
C THR A 267 2.27 6.02 12.99
N TYR A 268 1.14 6.69 12.78
CA TYR A 268 0.53 7.56 13.78
C TYR A 268 -0.94 7.21 13.97
N ASN A 269 -1.36 7.18 15.23
CA ASN A 269 -2.76 7.15 15.64
C ASN A 269 -3.31 8.58 15.67
N ARG A 270 -4.35 8.84 14.89
CA ARG A 270 -5.10 10.10 14.92
C ARG A 270 -6.43 9.90 15.63
N LEU A 271 -6.61 10.59 16.74
CA LEU A 271 -7.90 10.69 17.41
C LEU A 271 -8.79 11.64 16.63
N LYS A 272 -9.92 11.11 16.15
CA LYS A 272 -10.89 11.86 15.36
C LYS A 272 -12.25 11.87 16.01
N MET A 273 -12.92 13.00 15.88
CA MET A 273 -14.31 13.19 16.29
C MET A 273 -15.28 13.12 15.11
N LEU A 274 -16.41 12.46 15.31
CA LEU A 274 -17.53 12.40 14.39
C LEU A 274 -18.77 13.01 15.04
N ALA A 275 -19.31 14.08 14.44
CA ALA A 275 -20.58 14.64 14.86
C ALA A 275 -21.72 13.89 14.16
N VAL A 276 -22.77 13.55 14.90
CA VAL A 276 -23.99 12.96 14.37
C VAL A 276 -25.11 13.96 14.57
N VAL A 277 -25.80 14.27 13.49
CA VAL A 277 -26.80 15.33 13.45
C VAL A 277 -28.10 14.78 12.90
N GLU A 278 -29.20 15.42 13.26
CA GLU A 278 -30.52 15.17 12.68
C GLU A 278 -31.04 16.44 12.05
N MET A 279 -31.65 16.30 10.87
CA MET A 279 -32.27 17.40 10.15
C MET A 279 -33.68 17.01 9.74
N LYS A 280 -34.62 17.94 9.87
CA LYS A 280 -35.98 17.81 9.35
C LYS A 280 -35.99 18.20 7.88
N VAL A 281 -36.63 17.39 7.05
CA VAL A 281 -36.58 17.48 5.60
C VAL A 281 -38.01 17.34 5.05
N SER A 282 -38.43 18.27 4.20
CA SER A 282 -39.66 18.11 3.44
C SER A 282 -39.42 17.19 2.23
N GLN A 283 -40.48 16.57 1.71
CA GLN A 283 -40.43 15.74 0.50
C GLN A 283 -39.68 16.42 -0.66
N GLU A 284 -39.94 17.71 -0.90
CA GLU A 284 -39.34 18.50 -1.99
C GLU A 284 -37.81 18.69 -1.84
N ARG A 285 -37.28 18.62 -0.61
CA ARG A 285 -35.87 18.84 -0.32
C ARG A 285 -35.07 17.54 -0.17
N LEU A 286 -35.68 16.37 -0.34
CA LEU A 286 -34.99 15.08 -0.24
C LEU A 286 -33.83 14.95 -1.22
N ALA A 287 -33.99 15.45 -2.45
CA ALA A 287 -32.94 15.41 -3.46
C ALA A 287 -31.71 16.25 -3.10
N ALA A 288 -31.87 17.25 -2.21
CA ALA A 288 -30.77 18.08 -1.74
C ALA A 288 -29.91 17.39 -0.67
N ILE A 289 -30.32 16.20 -0.20
CA ILE A 289 -29.56 15.40 0.75
C ILE A 289 -28.81 14.34 -0.02
N ARG A 290 -27.49 14.42 0.05
CA ARG A 290 -26.57 13.50 -0.62
C ARG A 290 -25.37 13.25 0.31
N PRO A 291 -24.68 12.11 0.20
CA PRO A 291 -23.34 11.98 0.75
C PRO A 291 -22.42 12.96 0.02
N MET A 292 -21.78 13.89 0.73
CA MET A 292 -20.96 14.94 0.11
C MET A 292 -19.60 15.04 0.79
N PHE A 293 -18.53 15.17 -0.01
CA PHE A 293 -17.16 15.37 0.45
C PHE A 293 -16.55 16.57 -0.25
N VAL A 294 -16.17 17.59 0.51
CA VAL A 294 -15.42 18.73 -0.03
C VAL A 294 -13.94 18.38 -0.01
N ALA A 295 -13.39 18.14 -1.20
CA ALA A 295 -12.08 17.55 -1.41
C ALA A 295 -10.98 18.60 -1.53
N SER A 296 -9.77 18.13 -1.79
CA SER A 296 -8.57 18.94 -2.02
C SER A 296 -8.10 19.70 -0.78
N GLY A 297 -8.54 19.38 0.44
CA GLY A 297 -8.05 20.06 1.65
C GLY A 297 -8.82 19.71 2.93
N PRO A 298 -8.49 20.35 4.07
CA PRO A 298 -9.09 20.07 5.38
C PRO A 298 -10.47 20.73 5.52
N PHE A 299 -11.40 20.34 4.65
CA PHE A 299 -12.76 20.87 4.60
C PHE A 299 -13.75 20.00 5.38
N CYS A 300 -14.88 19.66 4.75
CA CYS A 300 -16.08 19.16 5.39
C CYS A 300 -16.66 17.99 4.60
N MET A 301 -17.30 17.06 5.32
CA MET A 301 -18.03 15.94 4.72
C MET A 301 -19.32 15.70 5.50
N ILE A 302 -20.37 15.32 4.76
CA ILE A 302 -21.60 14.76 5.31
C ILE A 302 -21.92 13.41 4.70
N SER A 303 -22.49 12.52 5.50
CA SER A 303 -22.87 11.18 5.10
C SER A 303 -24.23 10.81 5.71
N PRO A 304 -25.33 10.94 4.94
CA PRO A 304 -26.66 10.50 5.35
C PRO A 304 -26.68 9.02 5.74
N GLN A 305 -27.17 8.71 6.95
CA GLN A 305 -27.13 7.36 7.52
C GLN A 305 -28.49 6.67 7.52
N LYS A 306 -29.55 7.43 7.83
CA LYS A 306 -30.92 6.90 7.91
C LYS A 306 -31.93 8.00 7.70
N LEU A 307 -32.92 7.76 6.84
CA LEU A 307 -34.09 8.59 6.66
C LEU A 307 -35.30 7.89 7.30
N THR A 308 -36.04 8.62 8.13
CA THR A 308 -37.26 8.12 8.78
C THR A 308 -38.40 9.07 8.49
N MET A 309 -39.53 8.54 8.02
CA MET A 309 -40.74 9.33 7.80
C MET A 309 -41.37 9.69 9.16
N THR A 310 -41.83 10.92 9.31
CA THR A 310 -42.60 11.40 10.46
C THR A 310 -44.06 11.61 10.08
N ASP A 311 -44.90 12.08 11.01
CA ASP A 311 -46.31 12.40 10.72
C ASP A 311 -46.43 13.61 9.76
N GLY A 312 -47.25 13.49 8.71
CA GLY A 312 -47.25 14.40 7.55
C GLY A 312 -46.04 14.17 6.64
N ASP A 313 -46.03 14.66 5.39
CA ASP A 313 -44.99 14.41 4.36
C ASP A 313 -43.58 14.99 4.67
N SER A 314 -43.10 14.76 5.89
CA SER A 314 -41.86 15.23 6.48
C SER A 314 -41.00 14.04 6.91
N PHE A 315 -39.70 14.24 6.88
CA PHE A 315 -38.71 13.21 7.19
C PHE A 315 -37.69 13.75 8.19
N VAL A 316 -37.14 12.85 8.98
CA VAL A 316 -35.94 13.10 9.78
C VAL A 316 -34.80 12.30 9.16
N CYS A 317 -33.74 13.01 8.75
CA CYS A 317 -32.53 12.40 8.25
C CYS A 317 -31.43 12.48 9.31
N LYS A 318 -30.96 11.33 9.76
CA LYS A 318 -29.75 11.21 10.58
C LYS A 318 -28.53 11.22 9.67
N CYS A 319 -27.55 12.06 9.98
CA CYS A 319 -26.38 12.28 9.14
C CYS A 319 -25.11 12.32 10.00
N ALA A 320 -24.06 11.65 9.51
CA ALA A 320 -22.72 11.78 10.08
C ALA A 320 -22.03 12.98 9.44
N CYS A 321 -21.23 13.72 10.21
CA CYS A 321 -20.64 14.97 9.77
C CYS A 321 -19.23 15.16 10.37
N THR A 322 -18.31 15.63 9.54
CA THR A 322 -16.93 15.95 9.96
C THR A 322 -16.51 17.29 9.39
N LEU A 323 -15.71 18.03 10.16
CA LEU A 323 -15.05 19.26 9.73
C LEU A 323 -13.58 19.14 10.12
N ALA A 324 -12.67 18.97 9.16
CA ALA A 324 -11.31 18.52 9.44
C ALA A 324 -10.54 19.43 10.41
N ILE A 325 -10.75 20.76 10.35
CA ILE A 325 -10.17 21.74 11.28
C ILE A 325 -10.66 21.65 12.75
N ARG A 326 -11.62 20.76 13.02
CA ARG A 326 -12.17 20.47 14.37
C ARG A 326 -12.17 18.98 14.69
N THR A 327 -12.36 18.14 13.69
CA THR A 327 -12.47 16.69 13.82
C THR A 327 -11.14 16.05 14.21
N ASN A 328 -9.99 16.57 13.78
CA ASN A 328 -8.69 16.03 14.18
C ASN A 328 -8.29 16.60 15.56
N LEU A 329 -8.25 15.74 16.58
CA LEU A 329 -8.03 16.17 17.98
C LEU A 329 -6.58 16.01 18.43
N MET A 330 -6.01 14.82 18.18
CA MET A 330 -4.67 14.46 18.63
C MET A 330 -4.02 13.51 17.64
N THR A 331 -2.70 13.62 17.49
CA THR A 331 -1.88 12.70 16.69
C THR A 331 -0.75 12.18 17.57
N VAL A 332 -0.60 10.86 17.62
CA VAL A 332 0.34 10.17 18.51
C VAL A 332 1.04 9.09 17.71
N SER A 333 2.35 8.90 17.89
CA SER A 333 3.05 7.78 17.26
C SER A 333 2.47 6.45 17.73
N ASP A 334 2.19 5.54 16.80
CA ASP A 334 1.64 4.20 17.07
C ASP A 334 2.57 3.30 17.90
N ASN A 335 3.84 3.69 17.94
CA ASN A 335 4.87 3.09 18.71
C ASN A 335 4.73 3.50 20.18
N SER A 336 4.35 4.74 20.49
CA SER A 336 4.24 5.20 21.88
C SER A 336 2.95 4.77 22.58
N THR A 337 2.99 4.70 23.91
CA THR A 337 1.78 4.58 24.73
C THR A 337 0.88 5.78 24.47
N LEU A 338 -0.43 5.53 24.31
CA LEU A 338 -1.41 6.60 24.13
C LEU A 338 -1.44 7.52 25.37
N PRO A 339 -1.46 8.86 25.19
CA PRO A 339 -1.64 9.81 26.27
C PRO A 339 -2.93 9.57 27.05
N ARG A 340 -2.95 9.95 28.34
CA ARG A 340 -4.13 9.81 29.20
C ARG A 340 -5.37 10.49 28.62
N ASP A 341 -5.23 11.72 28.13
CA ASP A 341 -6.34 12.45 27.52
C ASP A 341 -6.84 11.78 26.23
N TYR A 342 -5.95 11.15 25.46
CA TYR A 342 -6.34 10.39 24.26
C TYR A 342 -7.25 9.22 24.66
N VAL A 343 -6.82 8.42 25.63
CA VAL A 343 -7.58 7.26 26.12
C VAL A 343 -8.91 7.71 26.72
N ARG A 344 -8.88 8.75 27.56
CA ARG A 344 -10.07 9.35 28.18
C ARG A 344 -11.13 9.74 27.15
N ILE A 345 -10.73 10.47 26.11
CA ILE A 345 -11.63 10.90 25.03
C ILE A 345 -12.15 9.71 24.23
N LEU A 346 -11.29 8.74 23.90
CA LEU A 346 -11.66 7.54 23.14
C LEU A 346 -12.68 6.67 23.90
N GLU A 347 -12.54 6.55 25.21
CA GLU A 347 -13.47 5.84 26.10
C GLU A 347 -14.76 6.64 26.37
N GLY A 348 -14.84 7.87 25.88
CA GLY A 348 -16.01 8.74 26.03
C GLY A 348 -16.13 9.40 27.41
N ASP A 349 -15.08 9.36 28.23
CA ASP A 349 -15.00 10.01 29.54
C ASP A 349 -14.75 11.52 29.39
N ILE A 350 -15.73 12.21 28.81
CA ILE A 350 -15.68 13.65 28.54
C ILE A 350 -16.91 14.28 29.20
N PRO A 351 -16.75 15.40 29.92
CA PRO A 351 -17.87 16.17 30.43
C PRO A 351 -18.92 16.45 29.33
N PRO A 352 -20.23 16.27 29.60
CA PRO A 352 -21.27 16.43 28.59
C PRO A 352 -21.26 17.79 27.88
N ASP A 353 -20.97 18.86 28.62
CA ASP A 353 -20.87 20.23 28.10
C ASP A 353 -19.67 20.43 27.16
N GLU A 354 -18.52 19.84 27.51
CA GLU A 354 -17.34 19.84 26.63
C GLU A 354 -17.64 19.05 25.34
N LYS A 355 -18.23 17.86 25.47
CA LYS A 355 -18.61 17.01 24.33
C LYS A 355 -19.61 17.71 23.41
N GLU A 356 -20.63 18.37 23.97
CA GLU A 356 -21.61 19.14 23.21
C GLU A 356 -20.95 20.33 22.50
N LYS A 357 -20.05 21.06 23.16
CA LYS A 357 -19.30 22.18 22.57
C LYS A 357 -18.46 21.73 21.38
N MET A 358 -17.76 20.60 21.50
CA MET A 358 -16.95 20.04 20.41
C MET A 358 -17.81 19.71 19.18
N GLY A 359 -18.90 18.97 19.37
CA GLY A 359 -19.81 18.61 18.28
C GLY A 359 -20.52 19.82 17.67
N SER A 360 -20.92 20.78 18.50
CA SER A 360 -21.57 22.01 18.05
C SER A 360 -20.66 22.86 17.16
N SER A 361 -19.36 22.88 17.43
CA SER A 361 -18.40 23.56 16.55
C SER A 361 -18.33 22.90 15.17
N VAL A 362 -18.33 21.56 15.09
CA VAL A 362 -18.38 20.83 13.80
C VAL A 362 -19.67 21.17 13.05
N LEU A 363 -20.82 21.10 13.72
CA LEU A 363 -22.11 21.41 13.10
C LEU A 363 -22.16 22.85 12.59
N ALA A 364 -21.77 23.83 13.42
CA ALA A 364 -21.77 25.25 13.04
C ALA A 364 -20.89 25.54 11.82
N GLY A 365 -19.72 24.90 11.72
CA GLY A 365 -18.87 25.03 10.54
C GLY A 365 -19.47 24.33 9.33
N SER A 366 -20.05 23.14 9.51
CA SER A 366 -20.64 22.35 8.42
C SER A 366 -21.88 23.00 7.81
N LYS A 367 -22.68 23.74 8.60
CA LYS A 367 -23.79 24.58 8.10
C LYS A 367 -23.34 25.65 7.10
N GLN A 368 -22.06 26.05 7.13
CA GLN A 368 -21.50 27.00 6.16
C GLN A 368 -21.24 26.35 4.81
N PHE A 369 -21.24 25.02 4.71
CA PHE A 369 -20.94 24.27 3.48
C PHE A 369 -22.22 23.79 2.79
N PHE A 370 -23.12 23.15 3.55
CA PHE A 370 -24.23 22.38 3.01
C PHE A 370 -25.58 22.98 3.40
N LYS A 371 -26.42 23.28 2.39
CA LYS A 371 -27.75 23.87 2.60
C LYS A 371 -28.66 22.97 3.44
N CYS A 372 -28.58 21.65 3.24
CA CYS A 372 -29.41 20.69 3.96
C CYS A 372 -29.20 20.70 5.48
N LEU A 373 -28.08 21.25 5.97
CA LEU A 373 -27.78 21.32 7.40
C LEU A 373 -28.37 22.55 8.10
N GLU A 374 -29.02 23.47 7.41
CA GLU A 374 -29.53 24.72 8.00
C GLU A 374 -30.35 24.48 9.29
N SER A 375 -31.29 23.53 9.24
CA SER A 375 -32.16 23.13 10.36
C SER A 375 -31.58 22.03 11.25
N ALA A 376 -30.36 21.55 10.97
CA ALA A 376 -29.81 20.40 11.66
C ALA A 376 -29.46 20.71 13.13
N THR A 377 -29.67 19.72 13.99
CA THR A 377 -29.30 19.73 15.42
C THR A 377 -28.30 18.62 15.71
N LEU A 378 -27.41 18.86 16.67
CA LEU A 378 -26.47 17.84 17.14
C LEU A 378 -27.24 16.80 17.97
N VAL A 379 -26.93 15.52 17.75
CA VAL A 379 -27.58 14.39 18.45
C VAL A 379 -26.57 13.56 19.21
N ASP A 380 -25.37 13.38 18.66
CA ASP A 380 -24.33 12.56 19.28
C ASP A 380 -22.95 13.00 18.78
N VAL A 381 -21.92 12.70 19.56
CA VAL A 381 -20.52 12.95 19.24
C VAL A 381 -19.73 11.69 19.56
N ARG A 382 -19.00 11.18 18.60
CA ARG A 382 -18.24 9.93 18.70
C ARG A 382 -16.77 10.18 18.46
N PHE A 383 -15.91 9.35 19.03
CA PHE A 383 -14.46 9.49 18.93
C PHE A 383 -13.85 8.19 18.48
N GLY A 384 -12.94 8.20 17.52
CA GLY A 384 -12.29 6.99 17.02
C GLY A 384 -10.84 7.24 16.62
N THR A 385 -10.06 6.17 16.50
CA THR A 385 -8.66 6.23 16.09
C THR A 385 -8.51 5.86 14.62
N VAL A 386 -7.95 6.76 13.82
CA VAL A 386 -7.51 6.44 12.47
C VAL A 386 -5.99 6.31 12.46
N ARG A 387 -5.49 5.13 12.08
CA ARG A 387 -4.04 4.93 11.86
C ARG A 387 -3.65 5.50 10.50
N VAL A 388 -2.58 6.27 10.46
CA VAL A 388 -2.02 6.84 9.23
C VAL A 388 -0.50 6.72 9.18
N PRO A 389 0.08 6.55 7.99
CA PRO A 389 1.52 6.43 7.85
C PRO A 389 2.29 7.71 8.27
N PHE A 390 1.66 8.88 8.30
CA PHE A 390 2.32 10.17 8.51
C PHE A 390 1.64 11.00 9.61
N GLY A 391 2.40 11.75 10.42
CA GLY A 391 1.81 12.49 11.54
C GLY A 391 2.67 13.52 12.30
N SER A 392 3.87 13.87 11.83
CA SER A 392 4.75 14.85 12.52
C SER A 392 4.98 16.17 11.77
N GLY A 393 4.51 16.37 10.54
CA GLY A 393 4.83 17.56 9.73
C GLY A 393 3.67 18.11 8.90
N HIS A 394 3.67 19.44 8.69
CA HIS A 394 2.67 20.20 7.92
C HIS A 394 2.87 20.13 6.39
N GLN A 395 3.81 19.32 5.89
CA GLN A 395 4.26 19.34 4.48
C GLN A 395 4.07 18.02 3.71
N ILE A 396 3.52 16.97 4.32
CA ILE A 396 3.30 15.67 3.65
C ILE A 396 1.79 15.43 3.55
N ASP A 397 1.31 15.02 2.38
CA ASP A 397 -0.09 14.68 2.15
C ASP A 397 -0.56 13.61 3.14
N ILE A 398 -1.33 14.05 4.13
CA ILE A 398 -1.84 13.21 5.23
C ILE A 398 -3.05 12.35 4.82
N HIS A 399 -3.44 12.39 3.54
CA HIS A 399 -4.57 11.68 2.99
C HIS A 399 -4.15 10.60 1.98
N ASP A 400 -3.05 10.78 1.26
CA ASP A 400 -2.59 9.83 0.25
C ASP A 400 -1.45 8.95 0.79
N SER A 401 -1.52 7.62 0.62
CA SER A 401 -0.45 6.71 1.03
C SER A 401 0.78 6.73 0.11
N ALA A 402 0.64 7.27 -1.10
CA ALA A 402 1.69 7.32 -2.11
C ALA A 402 2.65 8.53 -1.95
N THR A 403 2.44 9.40 -0.95
CA THR A 403 3.32 10.54 -0.65
C THR A 403 4.60 10.22 0.11
N CYS A 404 4.86 8.95 0.38
CA CYS A 404 6.12 8.48 0.94
C CYS A 404 7.35 8.77 0.05
N SER A 405 7.14 9.28 -1.17
CA SER A 405 8.15 9.42 -2.21
C SER A 405 8.89 10.79 -2.20
N ILE A 406 8.31 11.85 -1.61
CA ILE A 406 8.84 13.22 -1.74
C ILE A 406 9.51 13.72 -0.43
N ASP A 407 10.83 13.55 -0.39
CA ASP A 407 11.92 14.26 0.29
C ASP A 407 11.81 14.86 1.71
N GLY A 408 12.84 14.56 2.51
CA GLY A 408 13.32 15.38 3.62
C GLY A 408 14.77 15.79 3.42
N HIS A 409 15.02 16.91 2.73
CA HIS A 409 16.28 17.67 2.83
C HIS A 409 16.00 19.17 2.93
N ASP A 410 16.21 19.70 4.13
CA ASP A 410 16.38 21.12 4.42
C ASP A 410 17.62 21.65 3.66
N ASN A 411 17.41 22.55 2.70
CA ASN A 411 18.48 23.23 1.99
C ASN A 411 18.73 24.62 2.59
N THR A 412 19.61 24.70 3.58
CA THR A 412 20.33 25.95 3.89
C THR A 412 21.78 25.66 4.29
N ALA A 413 22.69 25.58 3.32
CA ALA A 413 24.10 25.93 3.50
C ALA A 413 24.81 26.08 2.14
N THR A 414 25.28 27.29 1.87
CA THR A 414 26.17 27.65 0.76
C THR A 414 27.58 27.09 0.97
N ALA A 415 28.17 26.44 -0.04
CA ALA A 415 29.59 26.04 -0.07
C ALA A 415 30.30 26.45 -1.39
N PRO A 416 31.64 26.65 -1.38
CA PRO A 416 32.39 27.45 -2.35
C PRO A 416 32.96 26.66 -3.56
N PRO A 417 33.57 27.33 -4.57
CA PRO A 417 33.74 26.79 -5.91
C PRO A 417 35.10 26.10 -6.12
N ALA A 418 35.12 24.77 -6.00
CA ALA A 418 36.14 23.91 -6.59
C ALA A 418 35.56 22.51 -6.69
N ASP A 419 34.77 22.23 -7.73
CA ASP A 419 34.47 20.87 -8.25
C ASP A 419 33.45 20.98 -9.39
N ARG A 420 33.88 21.55 -10.52
CA ARG A 420 33.06 21.67 -11.74
C ARG A 420 33.21 20.50 -12.73
N VAL A 421 33.92 19.44 -12.36
CA VAL A 421 34.10 18.24 -13.21
C VAL A 421 33.19 17.06 -12.81
N HIS A 422 32.63 17.06 -11.59
CA HIS A 422 31.71 16.01 -11.10
C HIS A 422 30.22 16.35 -11.22
N LEU A 423 29.87 17.55 -11.70
CA LEU A 423 28.48 18.03 -11.70
C LEU A 423 27.63 17.54 -12.89
N SER A 424 28.25 17.06 -13.96
CA SER A 424 27.55 16.51 -15.13
C SER A 424 27.06 15.06 -14.94
N ARG A 425 27.46 14.37 -13.86
CA ARG A 425 26.94 13.04 -13.47
C ARG A 425 25.71 13.08 -12.56
N ARG A 426 25.23 14.26 -12.14
CA ARG A 426 24.17 14.41 -11.10
C ARG A 426 22.78 14.81 -11.60
N LEU A 427 22.54 14.89 -12.91
CA LEU A 427 21.30 15.47 -13.45
C LEU A 427 20.41 14.52 -14.26
N ALA A 428 20.60 13.20 -14.13
CA ALA A 428 19.77 12.22 -14.85
C ALA A 428 19.38 10.99 -14.03
N CYS A 429 19.09 11.13 -12.73
CA CYS A 429 18.32 10.14 -11.95
C CYS A 429 18.02 10.69 -10.53
N GLN A 430 17.30 11.80 -10.44
CA GLN A 430 16.48 12.00 -9.25
C GLN A 430 15.36 10.97 -9.33
N ASN A 431 15.36 9.93 -8.50
CA ASN A 431 14.16 9.28 -7.96
C ASN A 431 14.54 8.14 -6.98
N ARG A 432 14.60 8.46 -5.69
CA ARG A 432 14.38 7.44 -4.63
C ARG A 432 12.97 6.85 -4.69
N GLU A 433 12.04 7.53 -5.38
CA GLU A 433 10.64 7.16 -5.61
C GLU A 433 10.46 5.80 -6.33
N ASP A 434 11.40 5.42 -7.21
CA ASP A 434 11.30 4.22 -8.07
C ASP A 434 11.54 2.90 -7.30
N THR A 435 12.29 2.92 -6.20
CA THR A 435 12.61 1.69 -5.44
C THR A 435 11.46 1.20 -4.56
N ALA A 436 10.71 2.12 -3.94
CA ALA A 436 9.58 1.80 -3.08
C ALA A 436 8.31 1.42 -3.87
N THR A 437 8.09 2.06 -5.03
CA THR A 437 7.04 1.69 -6.00
C THR A 437 7.33 0.34 -6.64
N SER A 438 8.60 0.02 -6.92
CA SER A 438 9.02 -1.30 -7.42
C SER A 438 8.76 -2.44 -6.41
N GLU A 439 9.09 -2.28 -5.12
CA GLU A 439 8.83 -3.33 -4.11
C GLU A 439 7.32 -3.64 -3.95
N ALA A 440 6.44 -2.63 -3.99
CA ALA A 440 5.00 -2.82 -3.89
C ALA A 440 4.41 -3.48 -5.15
N ALA A 441 4.87 -3.08 -6.35
CA ALA A 441 4.48 -3.70 -7.61
C ALA A 441 4.90 -5.18 -7.67
N ILE A 442 6.13 -5.49 -7.24
CA ILE A 442 6.67 -6.85 -7.11
C ILE A 442 5.80 -7.70 -6.18
N GLN A 443 5.44 -7.19 -4.99
CA GLN A 443 4.60 -7.91 -4.03
C GLN A 443 3.17 -8.15 -4.57
N LEU A 444 2.59 -7.16 -5.24
CA LEU A 444 1.27 -7.29 -5.85
C LEU A 444 1.28 -8.30 -6.99
N PHE A 445 2.30 -8.26 -7.85
CA PHE A 445 2.49 -9.25 -8.91
C PHE A 445 2.67 -10.65 -8.32
N GLN A 446 3.55 -10.82 -7.33
CA GLN A 446 3.76 -12.09 -6.63
C GLN A 446 2.45 -12.67 -6.11
N TYR A 447 1.64 -11.85 -5.43
CA TYR A 447 0.34 -12.27 -4.92
C TYR A 447 -0.61 -12.74 -6.04
N ARG A 448 -0.73 -11.96 -7.12
CA ARG A 448 -1.61 -12.28 -8.27
C ARG A 448 -1.15 -13.54 -9.01
N ALA A 449 0.13 -13.64 -9.33
CA ALA A 449 0.71 -14.77 -10.04
C ALA A 449 0.59 -16.06 -9.22
N HIS A 450 0.90 -15.99 -7.92
CA HIS A 450 0.75 -17.11 -7.00
C HIS A 450 -0.73 -17.52 -6.84
N ALA A 451 -1.65 -16.56 -6.71
CA ALA A 451 -3.07 -16.86 -6.64
C ALA A 451 -3.55 -17.59 -7.91
N SER A 452 -3.24 -17.10 -9.11
CA SER A 452 -3.62 -17.78 -10.35
C SER A 452 -3.04 -19.19 -10.46
N TYR A 453 -1.80 -19.39 -10.03
CA TYR A 453 -1.17 -20.73 -9.98
C TYR A 453 -1.90 -21.67 -9.01
N MET A 454 -2.17 -21.21 -7.78
CA MET A 454 -2.85 -22.01 -6.74
C MET A 454 -4.28 -22.41 -7.13
N HIS A 455 -4.97 -21.57 -7.91
CA HIS A 455 -6.30 -21.88 -8.45
C HIS A 455 -6.27 -22.74 -9.73
N GLY A 456 -5.09 -23.19 -10.17
CA GLY A 456 -4.93 -24.03 -11.37
C GLY A 456 -5.16 -23.28 -12.69
N VAL A 457 -5.10 -21.95 -12.69
CA VAL A 457 -5.36 -21.08 -13.84
C VAL A 457 -4.21 -20.10 -14.09
N PRO A 458 -2.96 -20.56 -14.26
CA PRO A 458 -1.83 -19.68 -14.56
C PRO A 458 -2.09 -18.90 -15.86
N GLN A 459 -1.87 -17.59 -15.83
CA GLN A 459 -2.11 -16.70 -16.96
C GLN A 459 -0.83 -16.51 -17.76
N VAL A 460 -0.90 -16.63 -19.09
CA VAL A 460 0.24 -16.36 -19.99
C VAL A 460 0.70 -14.90 -19.89
N SER A 461 -0.22 -13.98 -19.61
CA SER A 461 0.09 -12.57 -19.37
C SER A 461 1.01 -12.33 -18.17
N HIS A 462 1.15 -13.28 -17.25
CA HIS A 462 2.09 -13.15 -16.14
C HIS A 462 3.54 -13.35 -16.56
N LEU A 463 3.81 -13.97 -17.72
CA LEU A 463 5.14 -14.44 -18.06
C LEU A 463 6.22 -13.33 -18.09
N PRO A 464 5.99 -12.14 -18.67
CA PRO A 464 6.99 -11.07 -18.67
C PRO A 464 7.41 -10.66 -17.26
N ALA A 465 6.43 -10.30 -16.42
CA ALA A 465 6.66 -9.95 -15.02
C ALA A 465 7.20 -11.13 -14.19
N LEU A 466 6.82 -12.38 -14.49
CA LEU A 466 7.30 -13.56 -13.77
C LEU A 466 8.80 -13.79 -13.99
N VAL A 467 9.27 -13.59 -15.21
CA VAL A 467 10.70 -13.68 -15.54
C VAL A 467 11.48 -12.65 -14.74
N GLN A 468 11.04 -11.39 -14.73
CA GLN A 468 11.69 -10.32 -13.96
C GLN A 468 11.64 -10.58 -12.45
N PHE A 469 10.49 -11.02 -11.95
CA PHE A 469 10.31 -11.40 -10.54
C PHE A 469 11.29 -12.50 -10.13
N ASN A 470 11.49 -13.52 -10.97
CA ASN A 470 12.42 -14.61 -10.68
C ASN A 470 13.87 -14.15 -10.65
N VAL A 471 14.27 -13.26 -11.58
CA VAL A 471 15.62 -12.65 -11.58
C VAL A 471 15.85 -11.85 -10.31
N MET A 472 14.92 -10.95 -9.95
CA MET A 472 15.01 -10.15 -8.72
C MET A 472 15.10 -11.00 -7.46
N THR A 473 14.26 -12.04 -7.39
CA THR A 473 14.27 -13.01 -6.29
C THR A 473 15.61 -13.74 -6.21
N ALA A 474 16.20 -14.10 -7.35
CA ALA A 474 17.50 -14.75 -7.40
C ALA A 474 18.63 -13.83 -6.94
N LEU A 475 18.65 -12.57 -7.39
CA LEU A 475 19.63 -11.57 -6.96
C LEU A 475 19.53 -11.32 -5.45
N ALA A 476 18.32 -11.12 -4.93
CA ALA A 476 18.08 -10.96 -3.50
C ALA A 476 18.55 -12.19 -2.69
N ARG A 477 18.31 -13.40 -3.21
CA ARG A 477 18.75 -14.63 -2.57
C ARG A 477 20.28 -14.76 -2.53
N ASN A 478 20.97 -14.40 -3.60
CA ASN A 478 22.43 -14.39 -3.61
C ASN A 478 22.99 -13.30 -2.69
N ALA A 479 22.33 -12.14 -2.58
CA ALA A 479 22.70 -11.09 -1.63
C ALA A 479 22.61 -11.58 -0.18
N GLU A 480 21.55 -12.32 0.17
CA GLU A 480 21.40 -12.95 1.49
C GLU A 480 22.54 -13.94 1.79
N LEU A 481 22.92 -14.77 0.81
CA LEU A 481 24.02 -15.74 0.96
C LEU A 481 25.37 -15.06 1.17
N LEU A 482 25.59 -13.92 0.51
CA LEU A 482 26.80 -13.10 0.63
C LEU A 482 26.79 -12.21 1.89
N GLY A 483 25.67 -12.15 2.61
CA GLY A 483 25.53 -11.35 3.83
C GLY A 483 25.39 -9.84 3.58
N PHE A 484 24.96 -9.44 2.38
CA PHE A 484 24.72 -8.03 2.06
C PHE A 484 23.39 -7.55 2.66
N SER A 485 23.37 -6.39 3.30
CA SER A 485 22.18 -5.88 4.02
C SER A 485 21.40 -4.85 3.19
N LYS A 486 20.66 -5.29 2.16
CA LYS A 486 19.95 -4.41 1.17
C LYS A 486 20.83 -3.28 0.56
N GLU A 487 22.13 -3.22 0.84
CA GLU A 487 23.02 -2.13 0.42
C GLU A 487 23.17 -2.07 -1.10
N TYR A 488 22.99 -3.22 -1.79
CA TYR A 488 22.93 -3.29 -3.24
C TYR A 488 21.72 -2.58 -3.86
N LEU A 489 20.80 -2.01 -3.07
CA LEU A 489 19.72 -1.14 -3.54
C LEU A 489 20.09 0.34 -3.45
N ASN A 490 21.20 0.69 -2.81
CA ASN A 490 21.66 2.07 -2.69
C ASN A 490 22.58 2.43 -3.86
N TYR A 491 22.20 3.43 -4.65
CA TYR A 491 22.91 3.88 -5.86
C TYR A 491 24.41 4.16 -5.63
N ASP A 492 24.77 4.75 -4.49
CA ASP A 492 26.17 5.07 -4.16
C ASP A 492 26.90 3.92 -3.42
N ALA A 493 26.36 2.70 -3.43
CA ALA A 493 26.98 1.58 -2.74
C ALA A 493 28.23 1.09 -3.47
N ILE A 494 29.28 0.83 -2.69
CA ILE A 494 30.51 0.19 -3.15
C ILE A 494 30.53 -1.25 -2.64
N SER A 495 30.82 -2.19 -3.54
CA SER A 495 30.96 -3.61 -3.22
C SER A 495 31.96 -3.85 -2.10
N THR A 496 31.59 -4.74 -1.16
CA THR A 496 32.48 -5.21 -0.09
C THR A 496 33.61 -6.13 -0.60
N PHE A 497 33.52 -6.59 -1.85
CA PHE A 497 34.60 -7.36 -2.49
C PHE A 497 35.77 -6.46 -2.88
N ASN A 498 35.52 -5.16 -3.11
CA ASN A 498 36.55 -4.19 -3.42
C ASN A 498 37.46 -3.91 -2.20
N LYS A 499 38.77 -3.78 -2.44
CA LYS A 499 39.76 -3.57 -1.36
C LYS A 499 39.96 -2.11 -0.95
N GLN A 500 39.35 -1.15 -1.65
CA GLN A 500 39.50 0.29 -1.41
C GLN A 500 38.29 0.92 -0.71
N GLY A 501 37.20 0.18 -0.43
CA GLY A 501 36.08 0.59 0.46
C GLY A 501 35.05 -0.54 0.71
N PRO A 502 34.17 -0.49 1.74
CA PRO A 502 33.96 0.57 2.74
C PRO A 502 34.77 0.47 4.05
N MET A 503 35.61 -0.55 4.27
CA MET A 503 36.68 -0.56 5.31
C MET A 503 37.72 -1.67 4.97
N LEU A 504 38.45 -1.54 3.84
CA LEU A 504 39.68 -2.29 3.45
C LEU A 504 39.62 -3.83 3.20
N GLY A 505 38.50 -4.40 2.76
CA GLY A 505 38.44 -5.71 2.05
C GLY A 505 38.50 -7.02 2.89
N LEU A 506 37.51 -7.89 2.67
CA LEU A 506 37.35 -9.29 3.13
C LEU A 506 37.94 -9.66 4.52
N THR A 507 37.19 -9.37 5.59
CA THR A 507 37.15 -10.20 6.81
C THR A 507 36.05 -11.27 6.74
N VAL A 508 35.48 -11.51 5.55
CA VAL A 508 34.35 -12.44 5.37
C VAL A 508 34.88 -13.84 5.13
N ASN A 509 34.51 -14.77 6.00
CA ASN A 509 34.87 -16.18 5.88
C ASN A 509 34.07 -16.83 4.73
N ALA A 510 34.59 -16.72 3.51
CA ALA A 510 33.97 -17.22 2.27
C ALA A 510 33.82 -18.75 2.19
N SER A 511 34.25 -19.49 3.22
CA SER A 511 34.21 -20.96 3.26
C SER A 511 32.81 -21.56 3.14
N ASN A 512 31.76 -20.77 3.39
CA ASN A 512 30.36 -21.20 3.29
C ASN A 512 29.64 -20.70 2.02
N TRP A 513 30.33 -20.01 1.12
CA TRP A 513 29.72 -19.48 -0.10
C TRP A 513 29.73 -20.51 -1.24
N PRO A 514 28.72 -20.50 -2.11
CA PRO A 514 28.79 -21.22 -3.37
C PRO A 514 30.01 -20.76 -4.18
N ALA A 515 30.77 -21.70 -4.75
CA ALA A 515 31.99 -21.40 -5.51
C ALA A 515 31.76 -20.43 -6.68
N SER A 516 30.56 -20.44 -7.26
CA SER A 516 30.11 -19.54 -8.33
C SER A 516 30.00 -18.07 -7.91
N LEU A 517 29.84 -17.79 -6.61
CA LEU A 517 29.69 -16.44 -6.05
C LEU A 517 30.99 -15.91 -5.42
N HIS A 518 32.06 -16.70 -5.38
CA HIS A 518 33.34 -16.25 -4.86
C HIS A 518 33.85 -14.99 -5.61
N PRO A 519 34.45 -14.02 -4.91
CA PRO A 519 34.97 -12.81 -5.52
C PRO A 519 36.09 -13.12 -6.51
N THR A 520 36.07 -12.47 -7.67
CA THR A 520 37.17 -12.53 -8.63
C THR A 520 38.31 -11.57 -8.24
N PRO A 521 39.54 -11.79 -8.74
CA PRO A 521 40.63 -10.82 -8.55
C PRO A 521 40.30 -9.41 -9.06
N LEU A 522 39.44 -9.29 -10.09
CA LEU A 522 39.08 -8.00 -10.66
C LEU A 522 38.08 -7.24 -9.78
N GLN A 523 37.09 -7.94 -9.19
CA GLN A 523 36.18 -7.36 -8.20
C GLN A 523 36.94 -6.80 -6.98
N ALA A 524 38.05 -7.42 -6.60
CA ALA A 524 38.91 -6.89 -5.53
C ALA A 524 39.69 -5.62 -5.89
N LEU A 525 39.88 -5.35 -7.20
CA LEU A 525 40.71 -4.27 -7.71
C LEU A 525 39.90 -3.04 -8.11
N LEU A 526 38.77 -3.24 -8.80
CA LEU A 526 37.96 -2.15 -9.36
C LEU A 526 36.82 -1.79 -8.41
N GLU A 527 36.63 -0.49 -8.15
CA GLU A 527 35.45 0.01 -7.45
C GLU A 527 34.22 -0.24 -8.33
N HIS A 528 33.16 -0.79 -7.75
CA HIS A 528 31.95 -1.16 -8.47
C HIS A 528 30.77 -1.32 -7.51
N HIS A 529 29.56 -1.28 -8.06
CA HIS A 529 28.34 -1.47 -7.30
C HIS A 529 28.08 -2.94 -6.94
N PRO A 530 27.56 -3.27 -5.74
CA PRO A 530 27.34 -4.65 -5.29
C PRO A 530 26.39 -5.49 -6.16
N TRP A 531 25.58 -4.88 -7.03
CA TRP A 531 24.61 -5.59 -7.89
C TRP A 531 25.32 -6.60 -8.82
N ILE A 532 26.55 -6.29 -9.25
CA ILE A 532 27.38 -7.15 -10.11
C ILE A 532 27.78 -8.43 -9.38
N ASP A 533 27.98 -8.38 -8.06
CA ASP A 533 28.47 -9.51 -7.27
C ASP A 533 27.47 -10.67 -7.21
N LEU A 534 26.19 -10.36 -7.43
CA LEU A 534 25.05 -11.24 -7.22
C LEU A 534 24.86 -12.29 -8.33
N PHE A 535 25.58 -12.19 -9.45
CA PHE A 535 25.47 -13.17 -10.53
C PHE A 535 26.43 -14.36 -10.36
N PRO A 536 26.00 -15.61 -10.55
CA PRO A 536 26.82 -16.81 -10.34
C PRO A 536 27.76 -17.13 -11.52
N LEU A 537 28.21 -16.12 -12.28
CA LEU A 537 29.08 -16.27 -13.45
C LEU A 537 30.33 -15.40 -13.31
N PRO A 538 31.43 -15.92 -12.75
CA PRO A 538 32.66 -15.15 -12.49
C PRO A 538 33.20 -14.41 -13.71
N ARG A 539 33.26 -15.07 -14.88
CA ARG A 539 33.76 -14.43 -16.10
C ARG A 539 32.86 -13.30 -16.60
N MET A 540 31.54 -13.46 -16.48
CA MET A 540 30.56 -12.44 -16.86
C MET A 540 30.69 -11.20 -15.97
N ARG A 541 30.82 -11.37 -14.65
CA ARG A 541 31.07 -10.27 -13.71
C ARG A 541 32.34 -9.50 -14.07
N ASP A 542 33.41 -10.23 -14.37
CA ASP A 542 34.67 -9.69 -14.87
C ASP A 542 34.50 -8.87 -16.16
N ASN A 543 33.65 -9.31 -17.08
CA ASN A 543 33.37 -8.60 -18.33
C ASN A 543 32.55 -7.32 -18.07
N PHE A 544 31.54 -7.38 -17.19
CA PHE A 544 30.78 -6.19 -16.77
C PHE A 544 31.72 -5.14 -16.19
N LEU A 545 32.59 -5.53 -15.25
CA LEU A 545 33.54 -4.62 -14.63
C LEU A 545 34.47 -3.92 -15.62
N ARG A 546 34.96 -4.63 -16.64
CA ARG A 546 35.79 -4.02 -17.70
C ARG A 546 34.99 -3.08 -18.58
N ALA A 547 33.75 -3.45 -18.89
CA ALA A 547 32.87 -2.68 -19.77
C ALA A 547 32.48 -1.33 -19.16
N ILE A 548 32.06 -1.31 -17.89
CA ILE A 548 31.57 -0.09 -17.21
C ILE A 548 32.68 0.91 -16.86
N GLN A 549 33.96 0.57 -17.07
CA GLN A 549 35.05 1.55 -16.92
C GLN A 549 34.96 2.68 -17.94
N ASP A 550 34.31 2.44 -19.07
CA ASP A 550 34.12 3.42 -20.13
C ASP A 550 32.62 3.56 -20.45
N PRO A 551 31.97 4.64 -19.96
CA PRO A 551 30.55 4.89 -20.22
C PRO A 551 30.20 5.02 -21.70
N ASP A 552 31.15 5.38 -22.58
CA ASP A 552 30.93 5.45 -24.03
C ASP A 552 30.88 4.04 -24.66
N ILE A 553 31.36 3.02 -23.96
CA ILE A 553 31.31 1.61 -24.35
C ILE A 553 30.14 0.89 -23.69
N CYS A 554 29.90 1.13 -22.40
CA CYS A 554 28.83 0.51 -21.64
C CYS A 554 28.30 1.44 -20.55
N ASP A 555 27.07 1.88 -20.71
CA ASP A 555 26.32 2.60 -19.69
C ASP A 555 25.89 1.62 -18.58
N GLU A 556 26.43 1.80 -17.37
CA GLU A 556 26.13 0.95 -16.21
C GLU A 556 24.65 1.00 -15.82
N ASP A 557 24.01 2.17 -15.89
CA ASP A 557 22.62 2.35 -15.48
C ASP A 557 21.68 1.60 -16.42
N VAL A 558 21.93 1.67 -17.73
CA VAL A 558 21.14 0.93 -18.73
C VAL A 558 21.34 -0.58 -18.57
N LEU A 559 22.57 -1.03 -18.29
CA LEU A 559 22.86 -2.45 -18.07
C LEU A 559 22.20 -2.96 -16.77
N CYS A 560 22.31 -2.20 -15.69
CA CYS A 560 21.68 -2.49 -14.40
C CYS A 560 20.14 -2.55 -14.55
N HIS A 561 19.56 -1.58 -15.26
CA HIS A 561 18.13 -1.55 -15.53
C HIS A 561 17.64 -2.76 -16.32
N ASP A 562 18.39 -3.24 -17.30
CA ASP A 562 18.01 -4.43 -18.07
C ASP A 562 18.10 -5.75 -17.27
N LEU A 563 19.03 -5.81 -16.31
CA LEU A 563 19.36 -7.02 -15.57
C LEU A 563 18.73 -7.11 -14.17
N ALA A 564 18.45 -5.97 -13.54
CA ALA A 564 18.14 -5.87 -12.11
C ALA A 564 16.97 -4.92 -11.79
N HIS A 565 16.19 -4.47 -12.78
CA HIS A 565 14.95 -3.71 -12.55
C HIS A 565 13.70 -4.45 -13.03
N PHE A 566 12.65 -4.38 -12.21
CA PHE A 566 11.35 -4.97 -12.49
C PHE A 566 10.49 -4.03 -13.35
N ASP A 567 10.25 -4.42 -14.61
CA ASP A 567 9.31 -3.77 -15.52
C ASP A 567 8.42 -4.82 -16.19
N ASP A 568 7.11 -4.58 -16.26
CA ASP A 568 6.13 -5.48 -16.89
C ASP A 568 6.12 -5.33 -18.42
N VAL A 569 7.29 -5.48 -19.05
CA VAL A 569 7.48 -5.28 -20.50
C VAL A 569 7.94 -6.58 -21.15
N ALA A 570 7.12 -7.10 -22.07
CA ALA A 570 7.46 -8.29 -22.86
C ALA A 570 8.62 -8.02 -23.82
N GLY A 571 9.52 -9.00 -23.99
CA GLY A 571 10.62 -8.92 -24.96
C GLY A 571 11.81 -8.06 -24.54
N LYS A 572 11.89 -7.63 -23.27
CA LYS A 572 13.03 -6.88 -22.71
C LYS A 572 14.31 -7.74 -22.75
N ALA A 573 15.45 -7.07 -22.98
CA ALA A 573 16.76 -7.68 -22.85
C ALA A 573 17.02 -8.06 -21.40
N THR A 574 16.98 -9.35 -21.06
CA THR A 574 17.11 -9.82 -19.68
C THR A 574 17.69 -11.24 -19.58
N LEU A 575 18.04 -11.68 -18.37
CA LEU A 575 18.34 -13.07 -18.07
C LEU A 575 17.07 -13.78 -17.54
N ILE A 576 17.07 -15.11 -17.59
CA ILE A 576 15.96 -15.93 -17.10
C ILE A 576 16.51 -16.91 -16.06
N VAL A 577 15.83 -17.01 -14.91
CA VAL A 577 16.21 -17.92 -13.83
C VAL A 577 15.19 -19.03 -13.67
N TRP A 578 15.66 -20.28 -13.74
CA TRP A 578 14.85 -21.50 -13.73
C TRP A 578 14.96 -22.33 -12.45
N GLY A 579 15.84 -21.96 -11.53
CA GLY A 579 16.13 -22.74 -10.33
C GLY A 579 16.98 -21.97 -9.32
N ASP A 580 17.90 -22.67 -8.65
CA ASP A 580 18.70 -22.08 -7.57
C ASP A 580 19.56 -20.91 -8.06
N ALA A 581 19.46 -19.78 -7.35
CA ALA A 581 20.04 -18.51 -7.75
C ALA A 581 21.56 -18.54 -7.90
N TRP A 582 22.25 -19.36 -7.10
CA TRP A 582 23.71 -19.49 -7.10
C TRP A 582 24.22 -20.53 -8.10
N ASP A 583 23.36 -21.30 -8.78
CA ASP A 583 23.77 -22.29 -9.77
C ASP A 583 23.72 -21.69 -11.17
N SER A 584 24.88 -21.52 -11.82
CA SER A 584 24.97 -20.95 -13.17
C SER A 584 24.18 -21.74 -14.22
N ARG A 585 23.92 -23.03 -13.99
CA ARG A 585 23.11 -23.87 -14.89
C ARG A 585 21.62 -23.49 -14.87
N CYS A 586 21.18 -22.76 -13.86
CA CYS A 586 19.80 -22.27 -13.73
C CYS A 586 19.57 -20.93 -14.43
N TRP A 587 20.60 -20.33 -15.04
CA TRP A 587 20.51 -19.06 -15.74
C TRP A 587 20.50 -19.25 -17.26
N GLU A 588 19.63 -18.52 -17.95
CA GLU A 588 19.51 -18.48 -19.39
C GLU A 588 19.60 -17.04 -19.89
N ALA A 589 20.30 -16.82 -21.00
CA ALA A 589 20.31 -15.53 -21.69
C ALA A 589 19.18 -15.50 -22.72
N SER A 590 18.25 -14.53 -22.60
CA SER A 590 17.21 -14.33 -23.61
C SER A 590 17.83 -13.88 -24.94
N GLU A 591 17.15 -14.14 -26.07
CA GLU A 591 17.64 -13.68 -27.37
C GLU A 591 17.78 -12.15 -27.43
N ALA A 592 16.84 -11.40 -26.82
CA ALA A 592 16.93 -9.94 -26.70
C ALA A 592 18.17 -9.50 -25.91
N PHE A 593 18.53 -10.24 -24.85
CA PHE A 593 19.79 -9.99 -24.13
C PHE A 593 21.00 -10.28 -25.00
N LEU A 594 20.99 -11.36 -25.77
CA LEU A 594 22.09 -11.69 -26.68
C LEU A 594 22.25 -10.65 -27.80
N GLU A 595 21.15 -10.06 -28.28
CA GLU A 595 21.17 -8.98 -29.28
C GLU A 595 21.74 -7.68 -28.74
N LYS A 596 21.43 -7.32 -27.49
CA LYS A 596 21.85 -6.05 -26.89
C LYS A 596 23.21 -6.15 -26.18
N TRP A 597 23.43 -7.24 -25.43
CA TRP A 597 24.50 -7.40 -24.46
C TRP A 597 25.35 -8.67 -24.67
N GLY A 598 25.14 -9.41 -25.77
CA GLY A 598 25.81 -10.69 -26.02
C GLY A 598 27.34 -10.66 -25.94
N TRP A 599 27.97 -9.54 -26.32
CA TRP A 599 29.41 -9.33 -26.24
C TRP A 599 29.97 -9.40 -24.80
N LEU A 600 29.16 -9.10 -23.79
CA LEU A 600 29.53 -9.22 -22.37
C LEU A 600 29.65 -10.69 -21.91
N LEU A 601 29.17 -11.65 -22.72
CA LEU A 601 29.27 -13.09 -22.44
C LEU A 601 30.51 -13.75 -23.08
N PHE A 602 31.45 -12.95 -23.60
CA PHE A 602 32.68 -13.48 -24.18
C PHE A 602 33.46 -14.34 -23.17
N GLY A 603 33.76 -15.58 -23.56
CA GLY A 603 34.47 -16.53 -22.71
C GLY A 603 33.62 -17.19 -21.61
N CYS A 604 32.28 -17.09 -21.67
CA CYS A 604 31.35 -17.75 -20.74
C CYS A 604 30.64 -18.95 -21.41
N PRO A 605 31.30 -20.09 -21.72
CA PRO A 605 30.63 -21.23 -22.36
C PRO A 605 29.47 -21.82 -21.54
N GLU A 606 29.50 -21.68 -20.22
CA GLU A 606 28.51 -22.20 -19.28
C GLU A 606 27.12 -21.58 -19.46
N ILE A 607 27.02 -20.26 -19.73
CA ILE A 607 25.71 -19.61 -19.93
C ILE A 607 25.06 -20.06 -21.23
N PHE A 608 25.85 -20.33 -22.27
CA PHE A 608 25.34 -20.83 -23.56
C PHE A 608 24.92 -22.29 -23.45
N GLN A 609 25.62 -23.11 -22.65
CA GLN A 609 25.21 -24.48 -22.34
C GLN A 609 23.89 -24.49 -21.57
N ALA A 610 23.77 -23.63 -20.55
CA ALA A 610 22.54 -23.49 -19.76
C ALA A 610 21.37 -22.95 -20.60
N THR A 611 21.61 -21.91 -21.40
CA THR A 611 20.63 -21.36 -22.36
C THR A 611 20.11 -22.45 -23.31
N ASN A 612 21.02 -23.20 -23.93
CA ASN A 612 20.61 -24.29 -24.83
C ASN A 612 19.90 -25.45 -24.11
N TYR A 613 20.25 -25.73 -22.86
CA TYR A 613 19.56 -26.73 -22.06
C TYR A 613 18.10 -26.33 -21.80
N TRP A 614 17.86 -25.09 -21.36
CA TRP A 614 16.50 -24.63 -21.05
C TRP A 614 15.63 -24.42 -22.30
N ARG A 615 16.21 -23.93 -23.41
CA ARG A 615 15.54 -23.87 -24.70
C ARG A 615 15.05 -25.24 -25.17
N ASP A 616 15.94 -26.24 -25.15
CA ASP A 616 15.61 -27.62 -25.53
C ASP A 616 14.49 -28.21 -24.64
N ARG A 617 14.54 -27.96 -23.33
CA ARG A 617 13.51 -28.39 -22.37
C ARG A 617 12.11 -27.82 -22.67
N ARG A 618 12.01 -26.67 -23.34
CA ARG A 618 10.76 -26.03 -23.75
C ARG A 618 10.38 -26.29 -25.21
N GLY A 619 11.18 -27.06 -25.95
CA GLY A 619 10.97 -27.34 -27.37
C GLY A 619 11.43 -26.21 -28.31
N GLU A 620 12.21 -25.26 -27.82
CA GLU A 620 12.86 -24.24 -28.65
C GLU A 620 14.15 -24.79 -29.29
N GLY A 621 14.49 -24.30 -30.48
CA GLY A 621 15.72 -24.68 -31.17
C GLY A 621 16.97 -24.20 -30.43
N ARG A 622 17.95 -25.10 -30.27
CA ARG A 622 19.27 -24.75 -29.73
C ARG A 622 19.94 -23.69 -30.62
N LEU A 623 20.58 -22.72 -29.98
CA LEU A 623 21.46 -21.77 -30.64
C LEU A 623 22.73 -22.49 -31.11
N SER A 624 22.95 -22.48 -32.42
CA SER A 624 24.19 -22.99 -33.02
C SER A 624 25.39 -22.12 -32.65
N PRO A 625 26.62 -22.67 -32.70
CA PRO A 625 27.84 -21.87 -32.51
C PRO A 625 27.91 -20.64 -33.43
N GLN A 626 27.42 -20.75 -34.66
CA GLN A 626 27.37 -19.65 -35.63
C GLN A 626 26.41 -18.55 -35.19
N GLN A 627 25.22 -18.91 -34.68
CA GLN A 627 24.25 -17.95 -34.14
C GLN A 627 24.80 -17.25 -32.90
N ILE A 628 25.41 -17.99 -31.98
CA ILE A 628 26.03 -17.42 -30.77
C ILE A 628 27.13 -16.42 -31.16
N SER A 629 28.02 -16.81 -32.08
CA SER A 629 29.05 -15.91 -32.60
C SER A 629 28.45 -14.66 -33.25
N ALA A 630 27.36 -14.81 -34.02
CA ALA A 630 26.70 -13.68 -34.65
C ALA A 630 26.03 -12.73 -33.64
N TYR A 631 25.48 -13.24 -32.52
CA TYR A 631 24.99 -12.37 -31.45
C TYR A 631 26.12 -11.60 -30.76
N MET A 632 27.22 -12.27 -30.44
CA MET A 632 28.38 -11.62 -29.81
C MET A 632 29.00 -10.54 -30.68
N GLU A 633 29.12 -10.77 -32.00
CA GLU A 633 29.67 -9.77 -32.93
C GLU A 633 28.70 -8.60 -33.16
N ARG A 634 27.40 -8.86 -33.33
CA ARG A 634 26.40 -7.80 -33.60
C ARG A 634 26.17 -6.89 -32.39
N SER A 635 26.27 -7.44 -31.19
CA SER A 635 26.09 -6.67 -29.95
C SER A 635 27.35 -5.90 -29.55
N ARG A 636 28.50 -6.13 -30.21
CA ARG A 636 29.77 -5.50 -29.85
C ARG A 636 29.75 -3.98 -30.13
N PRO A 637 30.06 -3.12 -29.14
CA PRO A 637 30.17 -1.68 -29.34
C PRO A 637 31.17 -1.32 -30.44
N ALA A 638 30.82 -0.36 -31.30
CA ALA A 638 31.66 0.08 -32.42
C ALA A 638 33.03 0.63 -31.97
N GLN A 639 33.08 1.22 -30.78
CA GLN A 639 34.26 1.74 -30.12
C GLN A 639 35.30 0.63 -29.86
N LEU A 640 34.87 -0.60 -29.56
CA LEU A 640 35.74 -1.76 -29.37
C LEU A 640 36.22 -2.39 -30.70
N LEU A 641 35.68 -1.97 -31.84
CA LEU A 641 36.14 -2.35 -33.19
C LEU A 641 37.20 -1.37 -33.74
N ALA A 642 37.25 -0.15 -33.21
CA ALA A 642 38.18 0.91 -33.65
C ALA A 642 39.60 0.79 -33.06
N ILE A 643 39.79 -0.03 -32.03
CA ILE A 643 41.11 -0.34 -31.46
C ILE A 643 41.82 -1.32 -32.41
N ARG A 644 42.62 -0.80 -33.34
CA ARG A 644 43.58 -1.64 -34.08
C ARG A 644 44.56 -2.26 -33.08
N PRO A 645 45.00 -3.51 -33.28
CA PRO A 645 46.09 -4.05 -32.47
C PRO A 645 47.34 -3.21 -32.75
N THR A 646 47.81 -2.45 -31.76
CA THR A 646 49.21 -2.07 -31.72
C THR A 646 50.00 -3.36 -31.55
N GLN A 647 50.79 -3.71 -32.57
CA GLN A 647 51.89 -4.65 -32.41
C GLN A 647 52.78 -4.14 -31.28
N GLU A 648 52.84 -4.87 -30.17
CA GLU A 648 54.04 -5.15 -29.38
C GLU A 648 53.76 -6.26 -28.34
#